data_AF-A0A9D6TR86-F1
#
_entry.id   AF-A0A9D6TR86-F1
#
_cell.length_a   1.000
_cell.length_b   1.000
_cell.length_c   1.000
_cell.angle_alpha   90.00
_cell.angle_beta   90.00
_cell.angle_gamma   90.00
#
_symmetry.space_group_name_H-M   'P 1'
#
loop_
_entity.id
_entity.type
_entity.pdbx_description
1 polymer ?
#
loop_
_entity_poly.entity_id
_entity_poly.type
_entity_poly.pdbx_seq_one_letter_code
_entity_poly.pdbx_strand_id
1 'polypeptide(L)'
;MGKHGLDTNAGTSRAAAFRTIQKGVDALQPGDTLTIGRGEYAETVVRKGLGSAEQQTVIRAEMRGTVLLRGDVDAPGFKPVPGTRRTFAADFKGEVQAVYEVDTLERLDGQATRAEVEFQPGSFYYDVAAAKLYLSSSDLRPVEQHRYSIPVAGAHGMMLEQPKRVLLDGIAVRGFEKSVMQTWHTESGTWGIVLKEAKDCVIRHCTAFLNGGGILTRSGLEGGNLIENCVAYGNISPHGFECGGVVAVSVRNDTLRNCVAYKCGVGVRLYGGEGYGLIEKSMGWGNVVDLGIKGGKMGEISDVRDCVALSYLPTRGRLKHSIIGFKNTYVENQPAGTDTSIRLNFERVIRDQEFADPLNFDFRLQSTSTLRGSAPDGSDRGPFPYQADVFYVKPDGDDVADGLSVKAAWKTLARAAKELRPGDTVYFEQGIYEGDVTVKGGKAGAEPISLRARGTARVLIPGSIKVEGSHGVQFERLNFARTVTATASGKVRFNNCRFFAQDSALHASRCTELTITHSEFTRFAQAGVVLDGCSGVELSSNVYDNQHGPAVACRTDGEATSAIRYSDYNSYADPGKAWRAGGKAMSLAEVRQASQDIYARELQPVYTMRDGIPEVTDRIALVIGGALGRSLGLHQDLMSNTLRMTAPTLHSVTATTANIEWQMSRGSMSGIAWGETPACEIKAAYKVTNHADTFRSFSLTGLKPGTTYYFKLTSAQLIYPLDDQGPGEVVDPKYEAITFTTEAADPAPRTLYVAAGGSDAASGLTRGNAWRSIGQAAAQARPGDTIMVAGGTYIEKVRVRGTGVEGRPIKFMSIPGEKVILDGSGRRIETAFVINGKSHIEVDGFYFDGFRMGGQGRTSMRVITVNQSSHVTLRRLFWDGRGAGYSGGLLMGADSTDLLVSNCVIIRGSDGMEVTNCPGFRVEHCVFLSHMIEAVKLGTPAALTSNIICDSSAFKAKSNIHFMSFGNQEAIIDRNNCYFLRTPEAERTLYWIINFKEDGKILGHTRMTLPDYKKRVAPTDSVVLDPQFAIFKRLDPAKVPAFPIDKFVSTEVPLDFPDLFATNPAVVRRSIGLQPEAFADMIKK
;
A
#
# COMPACT_ATOMS: atom_id res chain seq x y z
N MET A 1 -3.90 21.63 29.15
CA MET A 1 -4.41 20.25 29.37
C MET A 1 -3.23 19.29 29.43
N GLY A 2 -3.32 18.18 30.16
CA GLY A 2 -2.22 17.21 30.30
C GLY A 2 -2.66 15.88 30.90
N LYS A 3 -1.95 14.79 30.55
CA LYS A 3 -2.32 13.40 30.90
C LYS A 3 -2.49 13.10 32.40
N HIS A 4 -1.83 13.89 33.27
CA HIS A 4 -1.93 13.78 34.73
C HIS A 4 -2.97 14.74 35.35
N GLY A 5 -3.69 15.50 34.52
CA GLY A 5 -4.75 16.41 34.96
C GLY A 5 -6.04 15.69 35.37
N LEU A 6 -7.07 16.48 35.66
CA LEU A 6 -8.43 16.03 35.97
C LEU A 6 -9.44 16.87 35.19
N ASP A 7 -10.49 16.27 34.63
CA ASP A 7 -11.50 17.00 33.84
C ASP A 7 -12.43 17.89 34.68
N THR A 8 -12.35 17.77 36.00
CA THR A 8 -12.96 18.68 36.96
C THR A 8 -12.15 19.96 37.18
N ASN A 9 -10.90 20.02 36.71
CA ASN A 9 -10.08 21.21 36.84
C ASN A 9 -10.56 22.33 35.91
N ALA A 10 -10.10 23.56 36.17
CA ALA A 10 -10.47 24.74 35.39
C ALA A 10 -9.76 24.84 34.02
N GLY A 11 -8.67 24.11 33.81
CA GLY A 11 -7.90 24.14 32.55
C GLY A 11 -6.99 25.35 32.37
N THR A 12 -6.89 26.25 33.35
CA THR A 12 -6.24 27.57 33.24
C THR A 12 -4.73 27.56 33.51
N SER A 13 -4.16 26.44 33.97
CA SER A 13 -2.72 26.27 34.19
C SER A 13 -2.28 24.81 34.03
N ARG A 14 -0.97 24.54 34.06
CA ARG A 14 -0.45 23.15 34.04
C ARG A 14 -0.86 22.37 35.29
N ALA A 15 -0.90 23.01 36.45
CA ALA A 15 -1.34 22.39 37.71
C ALA A 15 -2.87 22.13 37.74
N ALA A 16 -3.65 22.99 37.07
CA ALA A 16 -5.09 22.86 36.94
C ALA A 16 -5.51 22.36 35.54
N ALA A 17 -4.70 21.51 34.90
CA ALA A 17 -4.97 21.05 33.55
C ALA A 17 -6.15 20.06 33.49
N PHE A 18 -6.97 20.13 32.42
CA PHE A 18 -7.87 19.04 32.03
C PHE A 18 -7.09 17.74 31.77
N ARG A 19 -7.75 16.59 31.89
CA ARG A 19 -7.18 15.26 31.61
C ARG A 19 -7.36 14.83 30.16
N THR A 20 -8.52 15.07 29.58
CA THR A 20 -8.89 14.63 28.22
C THR A 20 -8.85 15.76 27.21
N ILE A 21 -8.55 15.41 25.96
CA ILE A 21 -8.51 16.38 24.86
C ILE A 21 -9.93 16.85 24.57
N GLN A 22 -10.92 15.94 24.58
CA GLN A 22 -12.33 16.26 24.40
C GLN A 22 -12.78 17.36 25.38
N LYS A 23 -12.48 17.22 26.68
CA LYS A 23 -12.86 18.24 27.66
C LYS A 23 -12.25 19.60 27.36
N GLY A 24 -10.99 19.62 26.95
CA GLY A 24 -10.30 20.85 26.54
C GLY A 24 -10.93 21.49 25.31
N VAL A 25 -11.28 20.70 24.30
CA VAL A 25 -11.93 21.19 23.07
C VAL A 25 -13.33 21.72 23.37
N ASP A 26 -14.09 21.05 24.25
CA ASP A 26 -15.43 21.50 24.63
C ASP A 26 -15.47 22.83 25.38
N ALA A 27 -14.38 23.15 26.09
CA ALA A 27 -14.24 24.39 26.84
C ALA A 27 -13.91 25.61 25.97
N LEU A 28 -13.43 25.41 24.73
CA LEU A 28 -13.01 26.51 23.86
C LEU A 28 -14.18 27.40 23.41
N GLN A 29 -13.98 28.70 23.54
CA GLN A 29 -14.75 29.73 22.85
C GLN A 29 -13.97 30.24 21.62
N PRO A 30 -14.63 30.94 20.68
CA PRO A 30 -13.93 31.57 19.56
C PRO A 30 -12.80 32.50 20.06
N GLY A 31 -11.60 32.35 19.51
CA GLY A 31 -10.41 33.12 19.91
C GLY A 31 -9.50 32.43 20.93
N ASP A 32 -9.98 31.38 21.59
CA ASP A 32 -9.21 30.69 22.62
C ASP A 32 -8.08 29.82 22.06
N THR A 33 -7.12 29.47 22.92
CA THR A 33 -6.04 28.51 22.63
C THR A 33 -6.04 27.35 23.61
N LEU A 34 -6.23 26.13 23.10
CA LEU A 34 -5.96 24.88 23.83
C LEU A 34 -4.52 24.44 23.60
N THR A 35 -3.72 24.40 24.66
CA THR A 35 -2.37 23.80 24.66
C THR A 35 -2.41 22.42 25.31
N ILE A 36 -2.00 21.40 24.55
CA ILE A 36 -2.01 19.98 24.93
C ILE A 36 -0.58 19.58 25.32
N GLY A 37 -0.39 19.18 26.57
CA GLY A 37 0.89 18.66 27.05
C GLY A 37 1.23 17.30 26.45
N ARG A 38 2.51 16.95 26.44
CA ARG A 38 3.01 15.66 25.93
C ARG A 38 2.25 14.45 26.49
N GLY A 39 2.12 13.42 25.67
CA GLY A 39 1.58 12.13 26.08
C GLY A 39 0.77 11.43 25.00
N GLU A 40 0.50 10.17 25.27
CA GLU A 40 -0.44 9.35 24.50
C GLU A 40 -1.85 9.41 25.13
N TYR A 41 -2.85 9.76 24.32
CA TYR A 41 -4.25 9.97 24.72
C TYR A 41 -5.15 8.99 23.97
N ALA A 42 -5.71 8.00 24.69
CA ALA A 42 -6.60 7.00 24.11
C ALA A 42 -8.06 7.50 24.16
N GLU A 43 -8.46 8.29 23.16
CA GLU A 43 -9.81 8.87 23.05
C GLU A 43 -10.15 9.23 21.60
N THR A 44 -11.43 9.49 21.35
CA THR A 44 -11.94 10.14 20.14
C THR A 44 -12.44 11.53 20.52
N VAL A 45 -12.16 12.52 19.67
CA VAL A 45 -12.50 13.92 19.90
C VAL A 45 -13.48 14.40 18.82
N VAL A 46 -14.64 14.90 19.21
CA VAL A 46 -15.67 15.41 18.31
C VAL A 46 -16.19 16.77 18.79
N ARG A 47 -16.27 17.75 17.89
CA ARG A 47 -16.91 19.03 18.18
C ARG A 47 -17.57 19.64 16.96
N LYS A 48 -18.78 20.17 17.13
CA LYS A 48 -19.50 20.94 16.10
C LYS A 48 -19.44 22.44 16.39
N GLY A 49 -19.29 23.24 15.33
CA GLY A 49 -19.41 24.70 15.37
C GLY A 49 -18.30 25.41 16.15
N LEU A 50 -17.07 24.90 16.08
CA LEU A 50 -15.92 25.54 16.74
C LEU A 50 -15.40 26.74 15.94
N GLY A 51 -15.13 27.85 16.62
CA GLY A 51 -14.53 29.06 16.06
C GLY A 51 -15.54 30.05 15.47
N SER A 52 -15.02 31.08 14.79
CA SER A 52 -15.79 32.21 14.24
C SER A 52 -15.13 32.77 12.98
N ALA A 53 -15.78 33.71 12.29
CA ALA A 53 -15.15 34.38 11.15
C ALA A 53 -14.15 35.46 11.62
N GLU A 54 -14.35 35.99 12.82
CA GLU A 54 -13.67 37.18 13.34
C GLU A 54 -12.36 36.83 14.06
N GLN A 55 -12.33 35.70 14.79
CA GLN A 55 -11.21 35.32 15.64
C GLN A 55 -10.73 33.89 15.36
N GLN A 56 -9.41 33.72 15.32
CA GLN A 56 -8.78 32.40 15.16
C GLN A 56 -8.79 31.64 16.49
N THR A 57 -9.30 30.41 16.46
CA THR A 57 -9.26 29.49 17.61
C THR A 57 -8.13 28.48 17.40
N VAL A 58 -7.33 28.18 18.42
CA VAL A 58 -6.12 27.37 18.28
C VAL A 58 -6.19 26.11 19.14
N ILE A 59 -5.90 24.96 18.54
CA ILE A 59 -5.62 23.70 19.23
C ILE A 59 -4.19 23.31 18.87
N ARG A 60 -3.29 23.22 19.86
CA ARG A 60 -1.89 22.92 19.61
C ARG A 60 -1.28 21.95 20.60
N ALA A 61 -0.35 21.14 20.13
CA ALA A 61 0.62 20.49 21.00
C ALA A 61 1.54 21.56 21.63
N GLU A 62 1.87 21.39 22.91
CA GLU A 62 2.86 22.21 23.60
C GLU A 62 4.24 22.08 22.95
N MET A 63 4.58 20.85 22.56
CA MET A 63 5.77 20.51 21.78
C MET A 63 5.36 19.60 20.63
N ARG A 64 5.67 20.01 19.39
CA ARG A 64 5.32 19.26 18.18
C ARG A 64 5.87 17.83 18.26
N GLY A 65 5.07 16.85 17.85
CA GLY A 65 5.47 15.44 17.83
C GLY A 65 5.43 14.73 19.19
N THR A 66 5.02 15.42 20.27
CA THR A 66 4.94 14.84 21.62
C THR A 66 3.52 14.47 22.06
N VAL A 67 2.50 14.80 21.26
CA VAL A 67 1.08 14.52 21.53
C VAL A 67 0.61 13.48 20.53
N LEU A 68 0.24 12.30 21.01
CA LEU A 68 -0.28 11.20 20.19
C LEU A 68 -1.70 10.82 20.65
N LEU A 69 -2.69 11.09 19.82
CA LEU A 69 -4.06 10.60 19.99
C LEU A 69 -4.17 9.17 19.42
N ARG A 70 -4.69 8.22 20.20
CA ARG A 70 -4.70 6.79 19.89
C ARG A 70 -6.12 6.22 19.84
N GLY A 71 -6.46 5.56 18.73
CA GLY A 71 -7.65 4.72 18.58
C GLY A 71 -7.38 3.21 18.70
N ASP A 72 -6.11 2.85 18.97
CA ASP A 72 -5.61 1.49 19.00
C ASP A 72 -5.06 1.07 20.38
N VAL A 73 -4.89 -0.25 20.51
CA VAL A 73 -4.12 -0.88 21.58
C VAL A 73 -2.99 -1.72 20.99
N ASP A 74 -1.90 -1.89 21.72
CA ASP A 74 -0.83 -2.78 21.30
C ASP A 74 -1.32 -4.24 21.38
N ALA A 75 -0.96 -5.06 20.39
CA ALA A 75 -1.39 -6.45 20.33
C ALA A 75 -0.67 -7.34 21.37
N PRO A 76 -1.31 -8.44 21.83
CA PRO A 76 -0.65 -9.46 22.63
C PRO A 76 0.43 -10.23 21.83
N GLY A 77 1.24 -11.03 22.54
CA GLY A 77 2.19 -11.95 21.90
C GLY A 77 1.48 -13.13 21.23
N PHE A 78 1.91 -13.47 20.02
CA PHE A 78 1.34 -14.55 19.21
C PHE A 78 2.14 -15.85 19.32
N LYS A 79 1.45 -16.99 19.20
CA LYS A 79 2.04 -18.34 19.25
C LYS A 79 1.73 -19.12 17.96
N PRO A 80 2.62 -20.01 17.49
CA PRO A 80 2.35 -20.83 16.31
C PRO A 80 1.08 -21.69 16.47
N VAL A 81 0.28 -21.80 15.40
CA VAL A 81 -0.89 -22.70 15.36
C VAL A 81 -0.45 -24.09 14.85
N PRO A 82 -0.70 -25.18 15.61
CA PRO A 82 -0.30 -26.52 15.20
C PRO A 82 -0.87 -26.92 13.82
N GLY A 83 -0.04 -27.58 13.01
CA GLY A 83 -0.41 -28.04 11.66
C GLY A 83 -0.43 -26.94 10.60
N THR A 84 -0.04 -25.71 10.94
CA THR A 84 0.12 -24.60 9.99
C THR A 84 1.59 -24.18 9.92
N ARG A 85 2.01 -23.54 8.83
CA ARG A 85 3.41 -23.10 8.66
C ARG A 85 3.58 -21.62 8.99
N ARG A 86 2.52 -20.83 8.80
CA ARG A 86 2.56 -19.36 8.80
C ARG A 86 1.50 -18.73 9.69
N THR A 87 0.61 -19.52 10.29
CA THR A 87 -0.48 -18.99 11.11
C THR A 87 -0.08 -18.97 12.58
N PHE A 88 -0.23 -17.80 13.20
CA PHE A 88 0.00 -17.59 14.62
C PHE A 88 -1.26 -17.05 15.27
N ALA A 89 -1.46 -17.32 16.56
CA ALA A 89 -2.66 -16.95 17.28
C ALA A 89 -2.36 -16.32 18.65
N ALA A 90 -3.23 -15.41 19.07
CA ALA A 90 -3.24 -14.85 20.41
C ALA A 90 -4.69 -14.69 20.91
N ASP A 91 -4.88 -14.81 22.22
CA ASP A 91 -6.15 -14.50 22.84
C ASP A 91 -6.33 -12.97 22.88
N PHE A 92 -7.47 -12.48 22.41
CA PHE A 92 -7.78 -11.06 22.39
C PHE A 92 -9.26 -10.86 22.66
N LYS A 93 -9.59 -10.07 23.69
CA LYS A 93 -10.95 -9.73 24.06
C LYS A 93 -11.23 -8.29 23.69
N GLY A 94 -12.16 -8.08 22.77
CA GLY A 94 -12.59 -6.75 22.36
C GLY A 94 -13.00 -6.69 20.90
N GLU A 95 -13.27 -5.47 20.45
CA GLU A 95 -13.50 -5.16 19.05
C GLU A 95 -12.18 -5.18 18.29
N VAL A 96 -12.16 -5.78 17.09
CA VAL A 96 -11.01 -5.75 16.18
C VAL A 96 -11.46 -5.04 14.92
N GLN A 97 -11.10 -3.76 14.78
CA GLN A 97 -11.45 -2.98 13.59
C GLN A 97 -10.48 -3.22 12.43
N ALA A 98 -9.19 -3.41 12.74
CA ALA A 98 -8.15 -3.83 11.82
C ALA A 98 -6.97 -4.43 12.62
N VAL A 99 -5.91 -4.84 11.91
CA VAL A 99 -4.61 -5.15 12.51
C VAL A 99 -3.55 -4.45 11.67
N TYR A 100 -2.66 -3.70 12.33
CA TYR A 100 -1.49 -3.11 11.70
C TYR A 100 -0.25 -3.85 12.16
N GLU A 101 0.59 -4.26 11.22
CA GLU A 101 1.99 -4.58 11.48
C GLU A 101 2.75 -3.26 11.47
N VAL A 102 3.11 -2.82 12.66
CA VAL A 102 3.57 -1.46 12.87
C VAL A 102 4.89 -1.30 12.14
N ASP A 103 5.87 -2.19 12.35
CA ASP A 103 7.26 -2.07 11.86
C ASP A 103 7.41 -2.00 10.34
N THR A 104 6.54 -2.67 9.59
CA THR A 104 6.51 -2.63 8.12
C THR A 104 5.62 -1.52 7.57
N LEU A 105 4.89 -0.82 8.45
CA LEU A 105 3.82 0.14 8.16
C LEU A 105 2.68 -0.46 7.33
N GLU A 106 2.40 -1.75 7.52
CA GLU A 106 1.40 -2.47 6.75
C GLU A 106 0.10 -2.69 7.55
N ARG A 107 -1.02 -2.42 6.90
CA ARG A 107 -2.32 -2.93 7.35
C ARG A 107 -2.41 -4.39 6.91
N LEU A 108 -2.60 -5.31 7.85
CA LEU A 108 -2.87 -6.69 7.51
C LEU A 108 -4.24 -6.83 6.86
N ASP A 109 -4.34 -7.67 5.83
CA ASP A 109 -5.60 -7.92 5.15
C ASP A 109 -6.48 -8.87 5.95
N GLY A 110 -7.69 -8.41 6.30
CA GLY A 110 -8.67 -9.23 6.99
C GLY A 110 -9.21 -10.35 6.10
N GLN A 111 -9.10 -11.58 6.57
CA GLN A 111 -9.56 -12.79 5.91
C GLN A 111 -10.91 -13.23 6.46
N ALA A 112 -11.71 -13.91 5.64
CA ALA A 112 -13.00 -14.44 6.05
C ALA A 112 -12.89 -15.71 6.90
N THR A 113 -11.78 -16.45 6.78
CA THR A 113 -11.53 -17.69 7.53
C THR A 113 -10.09 -17.76 8.01
N ARG A 114 -9.87 -18.58 9.05
CA ARG A 114 -8.52 -18.91 9.55
C ARG A 114 -7.63 -19.54 8.48
N ALA A 115 -8.19 -20.37 7.59
CA ALA A 115 -7.41 -21.11 6.61
C ALA A 115 -6.71 -20.20 5.60
N GLU A 116 -7.34 -19.07 5.24
CA GLU A 116 -6.75 -18.11 4.31
C GLU A 116 -5.50 -17.41 4.86
N VAL A 117 -5.38 -17.29 6.19
CA VAL A 117 -4.21 -16.68 6.85
C VAL A 117 -2.93 -17.45 6.54
N GLU A 118 -3.02 -18.78 6.35
CA GLU A 118 -1.86 -19.63 6.01
C GLU A 118 -1.30 -19.35 4.62
N PHE A 119 -2.14 -18.94 3.66
CA PHE A 119 -1.75 -18.76 2.26
C PHE A 119 -1.47 -17.30 1.89
N GLN A 120 -1.87 -16.36 2.74
CA GLN A 120 -1.72 -14.93 2.51
C GLN A 120 -0.88 -14.30 3.63
N PRO A 121 0.44 -14.18 3.46
CA PRO A 121 1.27 -13.31 4.27
C PRO A 121 0.67 -11.91 4.37
N GLY A 122 0.84 -11.29 5.53
CA GLY A 122 0.31 -9.95 5.80
C GLY A 122 -1.21 -9.96 5.96
N SER A 123 -1.76 -10.98 6.61
CA SER A 123 -3.21 -11.13 6.77
C SER A 123 -3.60 -11.57 8.18
N PHE A 124 -4.86 -11.37 8.54
CA PHE A 124 -5.40 -11.76 9.84
C PHE A 124 -6.83 -12.30 9.76
N TYR A 125 -7.24 -13.08 10.76
CA TYR A 125 -8.62 -13.51 10.98
C TYR A 125 -8.95 -13.40 12.47
N TYR A 126 -10.07 -12.77 12.82
CA TYR A 126 -10.53 -12.70 14.20
C TYR A 126 -11.74 -13.60 14.41
N ASP A 127 -11.55 -14.63 15.23
CA ASP A 127 -12.62 -15.50 15.69
C ASP A 127 -13.27 -14.88 16.92
N VAL A 128 -14.37 -14.16 16.69
CA VAL A 128 -15.13 -13.47 17.74
C VAL A 128 -15.67 -14.46 18.77
N ALA A 129 -16.13 -15.63 18.34
CA ALA A 129 -16.71 -16.64 19.22
C ALA A 129 -15.65 -17.25 20.15
N ALA A 130 -14.44 -17.45 19.64
CA ALA A 130 -13.31 -17.95 20.43
C ALA A 130 -12.48 -16.85 21.11
N ALA A 131 -12.80 -15.56 20.88
CA ALA A 131 -11.99 -14.42 21.29
C ALA A 131 -10.50 -14.57 20.93
N LYS A 132 -10.23 -15.01 19.69
CA LYS A 132 -8.89 -15.39 19.23
C LYS A 132 -8.54 -14.71 17.92
N LEU A 133 -7.41 -14.01 17.90
CA LEU A 133 -6.86 -13.36 16.73
C LEU A 133 -5.78 -14.23 16.10
N TYR A 134 -5.92 -14.51 14.80
CA TYR A 134 -4.97 -15.27 13.99
C TYR A 134 -4.30 -14.33 12.97
N LEU A 135 -3.00 -14.47 12.72
CA LEU A 135 -2.30 -13.69 11.70
C LEU A 135 -1.10 -14.42 11.08
N SER A 136 -0.62 -13.87 9.96
CA SER A 136 0.71 -14.12 9.39
C SER A 136 1.41 -12.78 9.15
N SER A 137 2.72 -12.73 9.37
CA SER A 137 3.56 -11.56 9.06
C SER A 137 3.54 -11.21 7.58
N SER A 138 3.75 -9.92 7.25
CA SER A 138 3.68 -9.40 5.88
C SER A 138 4.89 -9.76 5.02
N ASP A 139 6.09 -9.72 5.60
CA ASP A 139 7.34 -9.81 4.86
C ASP A 139 8.04 -11.17 4.99
N LEU A 140 7.35 -12.14 5.55
CA LEU A 140 7.81 -13.49 5.83
C LEU A 140 8.74 -13.69 7.03
N ARG A 141 9.18 -12.65 7.73
CA ARG A 141 9.94 -12.80 8.98
C ARG A 141 9.09 -13.47 10.09
N PRO A 142 9.71 -14.07 11.11
CA PRO A 142 8.99 -14.63 12.25
C PRO A 142 8.08 -13.60 12.94
N VAL A 143 6.90 -14.00 13.42
CA VAL A 143 5.89 -13.08 13.98
C VAL A 143 6.37 -12.40 15.26
N GLU A 144 7.23 -13.07 16.04
CA GLU A 144 7.90 -12.50 17.20
C GLU A 144 8.87 -11.36 16.85
N GLN A 145 9.23 -11.22 15.57
CA GLN A 145 10.05 -10.13 15.07
C GLN A 145 9.25 -8.91 14.60
N HIS A 146 7.97 -8.83 14.96
CA HIS A 146 7.10 -7.75 14.56
C HIS A 146 6.37 -7.15 15.76
N ARG A 147 5.96 -5.89 15.60
CA ARG A 147 5.03 -5.24 16.54
C ARG A 147 3.69 -5.10 15.85
N TYR A 148 2.62 -5.49 16.52
CA TYR A 148 1.25 -5.34 15.99
C TYR A 148 0.44 -4.37 16.83
N SER A 149 -0.47 -3.66 16.17
CA SER A 149 -1.44 -2.75 16.80
C SER A 149 -2.85 -3.06 16.32
N ILE A 150 -3.82 -2.94 17.22
CA ILE A 150 -5.22 -3.30 17.00
C ILE A 150 -6.08 -2.05 17.23
N PRO A 151 -6.56 -1.40 16.17
CA PRO A 151 -7.63 -0.41 16.25
C PRO A 151 -8.89 -0.99 16.92
N VAL A 152 -9.35 -0.32 17.98
CA VAL A 152 -10.52 -0.73 18.77
C VAL A 152 -11.62 0.33 18.80
N ALA A 153 -11.31 1.59 18.46
CA ALA A 153 -12.24 2.71 18.63
C ALA A 153 -13.42 2.69 17.64
N GLY A 154 -13.22 2.30 16.38
CA GLY A 154 -14.28 2.27 15.37
C GLY A 154 -14.85 3.64 14.96
N ALA A 155 -14.13 4.72 15.27
CA ALA A 155 -14.52 6.11 15.06
C ALA A 155 -13.32 6.98 14.66
N HIS A 156 -13.58 8.19 14.14
CA HIS A 156 -12.52 9.15 13.78
C HIS A 156 -11.67 9.51 14.99
N GLY A 157 -10.45 9.99 14.77
CA GLY A 157 -9.60 10.50 15.85
C GLY A 157 -10.08 11.86 16.33
N MET A 158 -9.84 12.90 15.54
CA MET A 158 -10.32 14.26 15.78
C MET A 158 -11.25 14.69 14.65
N MET A 159 -12.52 14.92 14.97
CA MET A 159 -13.57 15.35 14.05
C MET A 159 -14.12 16.71 14.46
N LEU A 160 -13.85 17.74 13.66
CA LEU A 160 -14.49 19.05 13.82
C LEU A 160 -15.50 19.27 12.69
N GLU A 161 -16.77 19.44 13.05
CA GLU A 161 -17.85 19.73 12.11
C GLU A 161 -18.16 21.23 12.06
N GLN A 162 -18.23 21.78 10.85
CA GLN A 162 -18.45 23.20 10.58
C GLN A 162 -17.46 24.14 11.31
N PRO A 163 -16.14 23.83 11.37
CA PRO A 163 -15.19 24.72 12.01
C PRO A 163 -14.96 25.97 11.16
N LYS A 164 -14.72 27.10 11.82
CA LYS A 164 -14.41 28.39 11.18
C LYS A 164 -13.15 28.98 11.79
N ARG A 165 -12.13 29.23 10.96
CA ARG A 165 -10.82 29.78 11.38
C ARG A 165 -10.21 29.06 12.58
N VAL A 166 -10.25 27.73 12.55
CA VAL A 166 -9.57 26.88 13.54
C VAL A 166 -8.19 26.52 13.04
N LEU A 167 -7.17 26.70 13.89
CA LEU A 167 -5.81 26.23 13.68
C LEU A 167 -5.57 24.97 14.52
N LEU A 168 -5.20 23.87 13.87
CA LEU A 168 -4.73 22.63 14.47
C LEU A 168 -3.22 22.49 14.23
N ASP A 169 -2.39 22.49 15.29
CA ASP A 169 -0.92 22.51 15.17
C ASP A 169 -0.23 21.41 15.99
N GLY A 170 0.53 20.53 15.33
CA GLY A 170 1.49 19.65 16.00
C GLY A 170 0.94 18.38 16.63
N ILE A 171 -0.29 17.96 16.31
CA ILE A 171 -0.90 16.74 16.86
C ILE A 171 -0.58 15.52 15.99
N ALA A 172 -0.28 14.40 16.63
CA ALA A 172 -0.20 13.10 15.97
C ALA A 172 -1.41 12.21 16.26
N VAL A 173 -1.81 11.39 15.30
CA VAL A 173 -2.95 10.46 15.39
C VAL A 173 -2.60 9.07 14.86
N ARG A 174 -3.04 8.02 15.56
CA ARG A 174 -2.81 6.62 15.18
C ARG A 174 -3.98 5.71 15.56
N GLY A 175 -4.26 4.70 14.76
CA GLY A 175 -5.15 3.60 15.14
C GLY A 175 -6.64 3.87 14.94
N PHE A 176 -7.03 4.81 14.10
CA PHE A 176 -8.43 5.12 13.80
C PHE A 176 -8.89 4.41 12.53
N GLU A 177 -9.57 3.27 12.69
CA GLU A 177 -10.12 2.45 11.60
C GLU A 177 -11.46 1.79 12.03
N LYS A 178 -12.22 1.31 11.06
CA LYS A 178 -13.44 0.51 11.23
C LYS A 178 -13.42 -0.73 10.33
N SER A 179 -13.96 -1.84 10.82
CA SER A 179 -14.05 -3.13 10.11
C SER A 179 -15.13 -3.19 9.02
N VAL A 180 -15.98 -2.17 8.95
CA VAL A 180 -17.10 -2.07 8.02
C VAL A 180 -17.16 -0.69 7.37
N MET A 181 -17.58 -0.66 6.11
CA MET A 181 -17.83 0.56 5.35
C MET A 181 -19.05 1.29 5.93
N GLN A 182 -18.92 2.58 6.26
CA GLN A 182 -20.02 3.34 6.89
C GLN A 182 -21.10 3.79 5.88
N THR A 183 -20.69 4.37 4.76
CA THR A 183 -21.56 4.88 3.68
C THR A 183 -20.79 4.89 2.34
N TRP A 184 -21.46 5.19 1.22
CA TRP A 184 -20.81 5.33 -0.09
C TRP A 184 -20.22 6.76 -0.25
N HIS A 185 -18.88 6.94 -0.31
CA HIS A 185 -18.06 8.07 -0.87
C HIS A 185 -16.74 8.34 -0.10
N THR A 186 -15.92 9.35 -0.46
CA THR A 186 -14.58 9.69 0.14
C THR A 186 -14.53 9.78 1.67
N GLU A 187 -15.66 10.05 2.31
CA GLU A 187 -15.86 10.07 3.77
C GLU A 187 -16.23 8.69 4.35
N SER A 188 -16.17 7.62 3.55
CA SER A 188 -16.60 6.26 3.89
C SER A 188 -15.71 5.55 4.92
N GLY A 189 -14.43 5.91 4.96
CA GLY A 189 -13.45 5.36 5.88
C GLY A 189 -13.37 6.14 7.18
N THR A 190 -12.69 5.55 8.16
CA THR A 190 -12.40 6.21 9.42
C THR A 190 -11.04 6.91 9.33
N TRP A 191 -10.97 8.14 9.80
CA TRP A 191 -9.82 9.03 9.60
C TRP A 191 -9.24 9.47 10.93
N GLY A 192 -7.92 9.70 10.95
CA GLY A 192 -7.23 10.25 12.10
C GLY A 192 -7.66 11.69 12.41
N ILE A 193 -7.64 12.59 11.43
CA ILE A 193 -8.09 13.98 11.56
C ILE A 193 -9.07 14.32 10.44
N VAL A 194 -10.20 14.93 10.79
CA VAL A 194 -11.21 15.40 9.85
C VAL A 194 -11.73 16.78 10.25
N LEU A 195 -11.66 17.73 9.31
CA LEU A 195 -12.43 18.98 9.36
C LEU A 195 -13.51 18.94 8.30
N LYS A 196 -14.76 18.77 8.70
CA LYS A 196 -15.90 18.62 7.80
C LYS A 196 -16.67 19.93 7.69
N GLU A 197 -17.01 20.33 6.47
CA GLU A 197 -17.64 21.63 6.17
C GLU A 197 -16.82 22.82 6.70
N ALA A 198 -15.49 22.72 6.57
CA ALA A 198 -14.54 23.69 7.10
C ALA A 198 -14.46 24.97 6.24
N LYS A 199 -14.25 26.10 6.92
CA LYS A 199 -13.99 27.41 6.31
C LYS A 199 -12.77 28.06 6.94
N ASP A 200 -11.82 28.49 6.10
CA ASP A 200 -10.60 29.20 6.50
C ASP A 200 -9.80 28.51 7.62
N CYS A 201 -9.83 27.18 7.69
CA CYS A 201 -9.15 26.40 8.72
C CYS A 201 -7.73 26.00 8.29
N VAL A 202 -6.85 25.83 9.27
CA VAL A 202 -5.45 25.44 9.06
C VAL A 202 -5.14 24.17 9.85
N ILE A 203 -4.63 23.14 9.17
CA ILE A 203 -4.00 21.98 9.82
C ILE A 203 -2.51 22.04 9.50
N ARG A 204 -1.66 22.09 10.53
CA ARG A 204 -0.21 22.18 10.31
C ARG A 204 0.63 21.35 11.26
N HIS A 205 1.80 20.91 10.79
CA HIS A 205 2.76 20.10 11.56
C HIS A 205 2.15 18.84 12.20
N CYS A 206 1.02 18.37 11.68
CA CYS A 206 0.32 17.20 12.20
C CYS A 206 0.86 15.94 11.54
N THR A 207 0.84 14.83 12.29
CA THR A 207 1.30 13.51 11.80
C THR A 207 0.16 12.50 11.90
N ALA A 208 -0.21 11.85 10.80
CA ALA A 208 -1.24 10.81 10.82
C ALA A 208 -0.67 9.50 10.30
N PHE A 209 -0.74 8.43 11.08
CA PHE A 209 -0.16 7.16 10.65
C PHE A 209 -0.93 5.95 11.14
N LEU A 210 -0.94 4.86 10.36
CA LEU A 210 -1.65 3.61 10.68
C LEU A 210 -3.11 3.84 11.09
N ASN A 211 -3.82 4.63 10.27
CA ASN A 211 -5.26 4.84 10.34
C ASN A 211 -5.91 4.33 9.04
N GLY A 212 -7.25 4.30 8.99
CA GLY A 212 -7.94 4.07 7.73
C GLY A 212 -7.66 5.18 6.71
N GLY A 213 -7.82 6.43 7.14
CA GLY A 213 -7.36 7.65 6.46
C GLY A 213 -6.58 8.56 7.39
N GLY A 214 -5.65 9.35 6.86
CA GLY A 214 -4.77 10.23 7.62
C GLY A 214 -5.44 11.54 8.04
N ILE A 215 -5.32 12.56 7.18
CA ILE A 215 -5.82 13.92 7.41
C ILE A 215 -6.76 14.30 6.26
N LEU A 216 -7.97 14.73 6.62
CA LEU A 216 -9.01 15.15 5.68
C LEU A 216 -9.52 16.56 6.00
N THR A 217 -9.59 17.41 4.99
CA THR A 217 -10.45 18.60 5.01
C THR A 217 -11.56 18.45 3.97
N ARG A 218 -12.76 18.91 4.32
CA ARG A 218 -13.86 19.05 3.38
C ARG A 218 -14.46 20.43 3.48
N SER A 219 -14.43 21.16 2.37
CA SER A 219 -14.94 22.53 2.34
C SER A 219 -16.46 22.55 2.36
N GLY A 220 -17.02 23.55 3.06
CA GLY A 220 -18.46 23.80 3.12
C GLY A 220 -18.98 24.44 1.83
N LEU A 221 -19.89 25.41 1.92
CA LEU A 221 -20.25 26.26 0.77
C LEU A 221 -19.12 27.23 0.38
N GLU A 222 -18.26 27.54 1.34
CA GLU A 222 -17.02 28.31 1.20
C GLU A 222 -15.83 27.40 1.57
N GLY A 223 -14.61 27.78 1.19
CA GLY A 223 -13.38 27.02 1.52
C GLY A 223 -12.28 27.92 2.09
N GLY A 224 -11.11 27.95 1.46
CA GLY A 224 -9.94 28.68 1.95
C GLY A 224 -9.11 27.89 2.97
N ASN A 225 -9.23 26.57 2.99
CA ASN A 225 -8.57 25.72 3.96
C ASN A 225 -7.12 25.43 3.54
N LEU A 226 -6.23 25.33 4.53
CA LEU A 226 -4.81 25.04 4.34
C LEU A 226 -4.41 23.81 5.15
N ILE A 227 -3.83 22.82 4.48
CA ILE A 227 -3.04 21.77 5.15
C ILE A 227 -1.58 22.01 4.81
N GLU A 228 -0.74 22.25 5.81
CA GLU A 228 0.67 22.55 5.59
C GLU A 228 1.64 21.79 6.50
N ASN A 229 2.83 21.44 6.01
CA ASN A 229 3.89 20.80 6.82
C ASN A 229 3.42 19.53 7.54
N CYS A 230 2.45 18.81 6.98
CA CYS A 230 1.88 17.61 7.58
C CYS A 230 2.50 16.35 6.98
N VAL A 231 2.59 15.30 7.79
CA VAL A 231 3.17 14.02 7.40
C VAL A 231 2.14 12.92 7.60
N ALA A 232 1.96 12.06 6.61
CA ALA A 232 1.04 10.94 6.70
C ALA A 232 1.66 9.64 6.17
N TYR A 233 1.56 8.53 6.91
CA TYR A 233 2.13 7.26 6.44
C TYR A 233 1.45 6.01 6.94
N GLY A 234 1.46 4.95 6.12
CA GLY A 234 0.81 3.68 6.47
C GLY A 234 -0.71 3.79 6.63
N ASN A 235 -1.35 4.87 6.13
CA ASN A 235 -2.79 5.04 6.23
C ASN A 235 -3.48 4.34 5.06
N ILE A 236 -4.12 3.21 5.33
CA ILE A 236 -4.74 2.36 4.31
C ILE A 236 -6.04 1.80 4.89
N SER A 237 -7.12 1.96 4.12
CA SER A 237 -8.41 1.33 4.38
C SER A 237 -8.91 0.58 3.15
N PRO A 238 -9.53 -0.61 3.31
CA PRO A 238 -10.20 -1.30 2.20
C PRO A 238 -11.55 -0.68 1.86
N HIS A 239 -12.09 0.20 2.72
CA HIS A 239 -13.47 0.69 2.64
C HIS A 239 -13.63 1.97 1.82
N GLY A 240 -12.55 2.60 1.35
CA GLY A 240 -12.62 3.78 0.50
C GLY A 240 -11.42 3.90 -0.45
N PHE A 241 -11.69 4.00 -1.75
CA PHE A 241 -10.67 4.24 -2.80
C PHE A 241 -9.92 5.57 -2.60
N GLU A 242 -10.47 6.48 -1.79
CA GLU A 242 -9.91 7.80 -1.52
C GLU A 242 -9.40 7.99 -0.09
N CYS A 243 -9.45 6.96 0.76
CA CYS A 243 -8.82 7.03 2.07
C CYS A 243 -7.30 7.15 1.87
N GLY A 244 -6.75 8.30 2.22
CA GLY A 244 -5.40 8.72 1.87
C GLY A 244 -4.65 9.35 3.02
N GLY A 245 -3.40 9.75 2.77
CA GLY A 245 -2.53 10.39 3.74
C GLY A 245 -2.99 11.80 4.05
N VAL A 246 -3.03 12.68 3.04
CA VAL A 246 -3.46 14.08 3.18
C VAL A 246 -4.40 14.45 2.04
N VAL A 247 -5.67 14.70 2.34
CA VAL A 247 -6.71 14.85 1.33
C VAL A 247 -7.58 16.08 1.59
N ALA A 248 -7.91 16.82 0.54
CA ALA A 248 -8.99 17.81 0.55
C ALA A 248 -10.11 17.40 -0.42
N VAL A 249 -11.36 17.50 0.03
CA VAL A 249 -12.57 17.12 -0.70
C VAL A 249 -13.49 18.33 -0.88
N SER A 250 -14.26 18.37 -1.98
CA SER A 250 -15.19 19.47 -2.28
C SER A 250 -14.50 20.83 -2.36
N VAL A 251 -13.33 20.83 -3.00
CA VAL A 251 -12.34 21.91 -2.95
C VAL A 251 -12.91 23.26 -3.40
N ARG A 252 -12.59 24.31 -2.62
CA ARG A 252 -12.95 25.72 -2.86
C ARG A 252 -11.83 26.64 -2.36
N ASN A 253 -10.85 26.95 -3.21
CA ASN A 253 -9.65 27.73 -2.87
C ASN A 253 -8.81 27.08 -1.76
N ASP A 254 -8.72 25.75 -1.75
CA ASP A 254 -7.97 25.02 -0.72
C ASP A 254 -6.54 24.70 -1.20
N THR A 255 -5.61 24.68 -0.25
CA THR A 255 -4.18 24.44 -0.51
C THR A 255 -3.63 23.31 0.34
N LEU A 256 -2.91 22.39 -0.30
CA LEU A 256 -2.07 21.38 0.34
C LEU A 256 -0.60 21.75 0.08
N ARG A 257 0.14 22.15 1.10
CA ARG A 257 1.49 22.70 0.98
C ARG A 257 2.49 21.91 1.80
N ASN A 258 3.65 21.57 1.23
CA ASN A 258 4.74 20.93 1.97
C ASN A 258 4.26 19.70 2.78
N CYS A 259 3.37 18.93 2.18
CA CYS A 259 2.83 17.73 2.79
C CYS A 259 3.59 16.50 2.27
N VAL A 260 3.84 15.56 3.16
CA VAL A 260 4.53 14.31 2.84
C VAL A 260 3.57 13.15 3.10
N ALA A 261 3.34 12.30 2.11
CA ALA A 261 2.49 11.13 2.27
C ALA A 261 3.12 9.87 1.66
N TYR A 262 3.27 8.79 2.44
CA TYR A 262 3.90 7.57 1.93
C TYR A 262 3.30 6.28 2.46
N LYS A 263 3.39 5.19 1.68
CA LYS A 263 2.75 3.91 2.03
C LYS A 263 1.28 4.06 2.44
N CYS A 264 0.59 5.05 1.89
CA CYS A 264 -0.84 5.26 2.09
C CYS A 264 -1.61 4.70 0.91
N GLY A 265 -2.93 4.56 1.07
CA GLY A 265 -3.81 4.28 -0.04
C GLY A 265 -3.66 5.32 -1.15
N VAL A 266 -4.04 6.55 -0.85
CA VAL A 266 -3.70 7.74 -1.63
C VAL A 266 -2.71 8.58 -0.84
N GLY A 267 -1.75 9.24 -1.48
CA GLY A 267 -0.81 10.15 -0.84
C GLY A 267 -1.43 11.53 -0.58
N VAL A 268 -1.06 12.53 -1.37
CA VAL A 268 -1.59 13.92 -1.28
C VAL A 268 -2.61 14.19 -2.39
N ARG A 269 -3.86 14.52 -2.06
CA ARG A 269 -4.93 14.57 -3.09
C ARG A 269 -5.97 15.66 -2.92
N LEU A 270 -6.36 16.24 -4.05
CA LEU A 270 -7.56 17.05 -4.20
C LEU A 270 -8.66 16.22 -4.89
N TYR A 271 -9.87 16.20 -4.31
CA TYR A 271 -10.97 15.39 -4.80
C TYR A 271 -12.30 16.15 -4.91
N GLY A 272 -12.73 16.41 -6.14
CA GLY A 272 -13.95 17.15 -6.46
C GLY A 272 -13.91 18.61 -5.97
N GLY A 273 -14.95 19.37 -6.29
CA GLY A 273 -15.04 20.79 -5.96
C GLY A 273 -15.56 21.64 -7.12
N GLU A 274 -15.83 22.90 -6.80
CA GLU A 274 -16.25 23.96 -7.74
C GLU A 274 -15.33 25.19 -7.63
N GLY A 275 -14.14 25.04 -7.05
CA GLY A 275 -13.20 26.15 -6.89
C GLY A 275 -11.76 25.71 -7.11
N TYR A 276 -10.85 26.69 -7.03
CA TYR A 276 -9.44 26.46 -7.25
C TYR A 276 -8.85 25.54 -6.17
N GLY A 277 -7.92 24.68 -6.57
CA GLY A 277 -7.18 23.82 -5.67
C GLY A 277 -5.70 23.85 -6.02
N LEU A 278 -4.85 23.80 -4.99
CA LEU A 278 -3.40 23.82 -5.15
C LEU A 278 -2.74 22.73 -4.33
N ILE A 279 -1.90 21.92 -4.99
CA ILE A 279 -0.91 21.09 -4.33
C ILE A 279 0.47 21.68 -4.64
N GLU A 280 1.24 22.05 -3.63
CA GLU A 280 2.58 22.59 -3.83
C GLU A 280 3.61 22.07 -2.84
N LYS A 281 4.87 21.98 -3.26
CA LYS A 281 6.02 21.58 -2.42
C LYS A 281 5.83 20.23 -1.72
N SER A 282 4.94 19.39 -2.24
CA SER A 282 4.48 18.18 -1.57
C SER A 282 5.11 16.95 -2.20
N MET A 283 5.24 15.89 -1.41
CA MET A 283 5.95 14.69 -1.80
C MET A 283 5.14 13.43 -1.45
N GLY A 284 5.17 12.46 -2.35
CA GLY A 284 4.61 11.15 -2.09
C GLY A 284 5.39 10.03 -2.75
N TRP A 285 5.44 8.89 -2.07
CA TRP A 285 6.05 7.65 -2.57
C TRP A 285 5.42 6.41 -1.94
N GLY A 286 5.50 5.28 -2.65
CA GLY A 286 4.98 4.01 -2.16
C GLY A 286 3.47 4.01 -1.88
N ASN A 287 2.75 5.03 -2.33
CA ASN A 287 1.30 5.05 -2.31
C ASN A 287 0.76 4.41 -3.59
N VAL A 288 -0.54 4.11 -3.63
CA VAL A 288 -1.18 3.71 -4.89
C VAL A 288 -1.28 4.89 -5.85
N VAL A 289 -1.56 6.07 -5.31
CA VAL A 289 -1.50 7.35 -6.00
C VAL A 289 -0.67 8.26 -5.12
N ASP A 290 0.50 8.70 -5.58
CA ASP A 290 1.35 9.54 -4.74
C ASP A 290 0.78 10.94 -4.57
N LEU A 291 0.42 11.56 -5.69
CA LEU A 291 -0.19 12.89 -5.73
C LEU A 291 -1.31 12.91 -6.77
N GLY A 292 -2.35 13.73 -6.60
CA GLY A 292 -3.28 13.88 -7.71
C GLY A 292 -4.47 14.81 -7.50
N ILE A 293 -5.14 15.10 -8.62
CA ILE A 293 -6.35 15.91 -8.68
C ILE A 293 -7.41 15.11 -9.43
N LYS A 294 -8.53 14.80 -8.77
CA LYS A 294 -9.65 14.05 -9.36
C LYS A 294 -10.96 14.85 -9.22
N GLY A 295 -11.45 15.45 -10.30
CA GLY A 295 -12.73 16.17 -10.36
C GLY A 295 -12.61 17.69 -10.44
N GLY A 296 -13.70 18.36 -10.88
CA GLY A 296 -13.84 19.80 -11.16
C GLY A 296 -14.79 20.02 -12.34
N LYS A 297 -15.52 21.14 -12.42
CA LYS A 297 -16.27 21.49 -13.65
C LYS A 297 -15.26 21.68 -14.80
N MET A 298 -15.62 21.27 -16.03
CA MET A 298 -14.79 21.56 -17.21
C MET A 298 -14.59 23.08 -17.32
N GLY A 299 -13.39 23.57 -16.99
CA GLY A 299 -13.05 25.00 -17.04
C GLY A 299 -12.30 25.54 -15.80
N GLU A 300 -12.42 24.89 -14.64
CA GLU A 300 -11.69 25.30 -13.42
C GLU A 300 -10.32 24.62 -13.36
N ILE A 301 -9.24 25.41 -13.27
CA ILE A 301 -7.86 24.91 -13.36
C ILE A 301 -7.26 24.83 -11.96
N SER A 302 -7.21 23.64 -11.37
CA SER A 302 -6.37 23.37 -10.19
C SER A 302 -4.93 23.07 -10.63
N ASP A 303 -3.94 23.38 -9.79
CA ASP A 303 -2.53 23.27 -10.14
C ASP A 303 -1.76 22.31 -9.21
N VAL A 304 -0.73 21.67 -9.77
CA VAL A 304 0.30 20.93 -9.02
C VAL A 304 1.66 21.52 -9.37
N ARG A 305 2.42 22.01 -8.38
CA ARG A 305 3.74 22.60 -8.63
C ARG A 305 4.77 22.24 -7.56
N ASP A 306 6.05 22.22 -7.95
CA ASP A 306 7.16 22.01 -7.02
C ASP A 306 7.05 20.69 -6.24
N CYS A 307 6.44 19.66 -6.83
CA CYS A 307 6.11 18.42 -6.15
C CYS A 307 6.98 17.24 -6.59
N VAL A 308 7.04 16.19 -5.76
CA VAL A 308 7.70 14.93 -6.08
C VAL A 308 6.72 13.76 -5.91
N ALA A 309 6.36 13.10 -7.00
CA ALA A 309 5.61 11.85 -7.00
C ALA A 309 6.46 10.77 -7.65
N LEU A 310 6.94 9.79 -6.90
CA LEU A 310 7.86 8.77 -7.43
C LEU A 310 7.15 7.60 -8.13
N SER A 311 5.82 7.57 -8.08
CA SER A 311 4.96 6.61 -8.75
C SER A 311 3.86 7.34 -9.53
N TYR A 312 2.59 7.02 -9.30
CA TYR A 312 1.46 7.49 -10.10
C TYR A 312 0.94 8.88 -9.68
N LEU A 313 0.86 9.81 -10.64
CA LEU A 313 0.28 11.16 -10.48
C LEU A 313 -0.84 11.44 -11.50
N PRO A 314 -2.12 11.13 -11.19
CA PRO A 314 -3.26 11.52 -12.01
C PRO A 314 -3.61 13.00 -11.81
N THR A 315 -3.34 13.84 -12.81
CA THR A 315 -3.83 15.23 -12.84
C THR A 315 -4.31 15.65 -14.23
N ARG A 316 -5.45 16.33 -14.29
CA ARG A 316 -5.93 17.09 -15.46
C ARG A 316 -5.48 18.56 -15.43
N GLY A 317 -4.92 19.00 -14.30
CA GLY A 317 -4.49 20.38 -14.05
C GLY A 317 -3.11 20.69 -14.61
N ARG A 318 -2.64 21.94 -14.45
CA ARG A 318 -1.29 22.33 -14.88
C ARG A 318 -0.27 21.79 -13.91
N LEU A 319 0.59 20.92 -14.41
CA LEU A 319 1.77 20.43 -13.72
C LEU A 319 2.95 21.35 -14.04
N LYS A 320 3.70 21.77 -13.02
CA LYS A 320 4.89 22.62 -13.18
C LYS A 320 6.01 22.19 -12.23
N HIS A 321 7.27 22.30 -12.66
CA HIS A 321 8.45 22.13 -11.79
C HIS A 321 8.33 20.91 -10.88
N SER A 322 7.92 19.75 -11.39
CA SER A 322 7.65 18.57 -10.55
C SER A 322 8.40 17.35 -11.06
N ILE A 323 8.61 16.35 -10.20
CA ILE A 323 9.13 15.04 -10.58
C ILE A 323 7.97 14.04 -10.59
N ILE A 324 7.82 13.28 -11.67
CA ILE A 324 6.87 12.18 -11.80
C ILE A 324 7.61 10.90 -12.15
N GLY A 325 7.38 9.84 -11.36
CA GLY A 325 7.84 8.49 -11.66
C GLY A 325 7.13 7.90 -12.86
N PHE A 326 5.82 7.66 -12.74
CA PHE A 326 5.03 6.86 -13.69
C PHE A 326 4.05 7.68 -14.56
N LYS A 327 3.38 7.01 -15.51
CA LYS A 327 2.45 7.63 -16.48
C LYS A 327 1.32 8.42 -15.78
N ASN A 328 1.10 9.67 -16.16
CA ASN A 328 -0.17 10.36 -15.92
C ASN A 328 -1.19 9.94 -17.00
N THR A 329 -2.29 9.31 -16.59
CA THR A 329 -3.32 8.79 -17.51
C THR A 329 -4.17 9.87 -18.19
N TYR A 330 -4.07 11.13 -17.78
CA TYR A 330 -4.89 12.22 -18.33
C TYR A 330 -4.15 13.14 -19.31
N VAL A 331 -2.82 13.02 -19.40
CA VAL A 331 -1.99 13.81 -20.30
C VAL A 331 -1.23 12.82 -21.18
N GLU A 332 -1.91 12.26 -22.18
CA GLU A 332 -1.29 11.36 -23.15
C GLU A 332 -0.61 12.16 -24.26
N ASN A 333 0.56 11.69 -24.71
CA ASN A 333 1.34 12.19 -25.85
C ASN A 333 2.13 13.50 -25.68
N GLN A 334 2.50 13.91 -24.46
CA GLN A 334 3.53 14.95 -24.32
C GLN A 334 4.94 14.32 -24.32
N PRO A 335 5.80 14.64 -25.31
CA PRO A 335 7.16 14.14 -25.34
C PRO A 335 7.96 14.56 -24.09
N ALA A 336 8.93 13.75 -23.72
CA ALA A 336 9.98 14.11 -22.77
C ALA A 336 10.55 15.50 -23.06
N GLY A 337 10.88 16.28 -22.02
CA GLY A 337 11.54 17.59 -22.19
C GLY A 337 10.67 18.74 -22.68
N THR A 338 9.36 18.56 -22.83
CA THR A 338 8.45 19.59 -23.37
C THR A 338 7.83 20.52 -22.34
N ASP A 339 8.18 20.37 -21.06
CA ASP A 339 7.74 21.23 -19.96
C ASP A 339 8.79 21.34 -18.84
N THR A 340 8.46 22.09 -17.78
CA THR A 340 9.33 22.33 -16.62
C THR A 340 9.41 21.14 -15.66
N SER A 341 8.74 20.02 -15.93
CA SER A 341 8.66 18.86 -15.02
C SER A 341 9.47 17.68 -15.54
N ILE A 342 10.02 16.85 -14.65
CA ILE A 342 10.84 15.67 -14.96
C ILE A 342 9.96 14.41 -14.94
N ARG A 343 10.11 13.54 -15.94
CA ARG A 343 9.39 12.26 -16.04
C ARG A 343 10.36 11.08 -15.97
N LEU A 344 10.62 10.54 -14.78
CA LEU A 344 11.68 9.56 -14.52
C LEU A 344 11.58 8.29 -15.39
N ASN A 345 10.37 7.77 -15.67
CA ASN A 345 10.22 6.52 -16.45
C ASN A 345 10.10 6.71 -17.97
N PHE A 346 10.04 7.96 -18.45
CA PHE A 346 9.98 8.27 -19.88
C PHE A 346 11.25 8.95 -20.39
N GLU A 347 12.08 9.42 -19.47
CA GLU A 347 13.35 10.09 -19.75
C GLU A 347 14.47 9.22 -19.19
N ARG A 348 15.62 9.14 -19.89
CA ARG A 348 16.77 8.36 -19.42
C ARG A 348 17.52 9.14 -18.32
N VAL A 349 16.87 9.36 -17.18
CA VAL A 349 17.39 10.09 -16.02
C VAL A 349 18.13 9.13 -15.09
N ILE A 350 19.46 9.25 -15.00
CA ILE A 350 20.25 8.49 -14.04
C ILE A 350 20.29 9.26 -12.73
N ARG A 351 19.38 8.93 -11.80
CA ARG A 351 19.11 9.74 -10.59
C ARG A 351 20.37 10.12 -9.80
N ASP A 352 21.29 9.19 -9.61
CA ASP A 352 22.52 9.42 -8.84
C ASP A 352 23.54 10.36 -9.52
N GLN A 353 23.40 10.60 -10.81
CA GLN A 353 24.23 11.57 -11.54
C GLN A 353 23.59 12.96 -11.58
N GLU A 354 22.27 13.02 -11.44
CA GLU A 354 21.49 14.24 -11.60
C GLU A 354 21.21 14.93 -10.27
N PHE A 355 20.88 14.15 -9.24
CA PHE A 355 20.39 14.63 -7.95
C PHE A 355 21.40 14.45 -6.82
N ALA A 356 21.21 15.20 -5.75
CA ALA A 356 22.12 15.20 -4.61
C ALA A 356 22.13 13.90 -3.81
N ASP A 357 20.97 13.52 -3.26
CA ASP A 357 20.80 12.28 -2.51
C ASP A 357 19.37 11.74 -2.73
N PRO A 358 19.08 11.25 -3.96
CA PRO A 358 17.71 10.91 -4.35
C PRO A 358 17.12 9.75 -3.57
N LEU A 359 17.94 8.91 -2.93
CA LEU A 359 17.49 7.83 -2.04
C LEU A 359 16.97 8.36 -0.69
N ASN A 360 17.51 9.49 -0.24
CA ASN A 360 17.06 10.19 0.97
C ASN A 360 16.31 11.50 0.63
N PHE A 361 15.67 11.52 -0.54
CA PHE A 361 14.74 12.57 -1.00
C PHE A 361 15.32 13.98 -1.18
N ASP A 362 16.64 14.11 -1.37
CA ASP A 362 17.25 15.38 -1.78
C ASP A 362 17.42 15.40 -3.30
N PHE A 363 16.45 16.01 -3.99
CA PHE A 363 16.39 16.12 -5.45
C PHE A 363 16.96 17.45 -5.97
N ARG A 364 17.76 18.18 -5.18
CA ARG A 364 18.53 19.32 -5.71
C ARG A 364 19.51 18.83 -6.78
N LEU A 365 19.65 19.62 -7.84
CA LEU A 365 20.50 19.27 -8.98
C LEU A 365 22.00 19.40 -8.63
N GLN A 366 22.83 18.52 -9.19
CA GLN A 366 24.28 18.66 -9.17
C GLN A 366 24.76 19.70 -10.21
N SER A 367 25.96 20.26 -10.05
CA SER A 367 26.52 21.18 -11.05
C SER A 367 26.68 20.55 -12.44
N THR A 368 26.86 19.23 -12.51
CA THR A 368 26.97 18.48 -13.76
C THR A 368 25.62 17.96 -14.30
N SER A 369 24.50 18.28 -13.64
CA SER A 369 23.19 17.77 -14.03
C SER A 369 22.81 18.23 -15.43
N THR A 370 22.30 17.29 -16.23
CA THR A 370 21.79 17.55 -17.59
C THR A 370 20.44 18.25 -17.58
N LEU A 371 19.79 18.33 -16.42
CA LEU A 371 18.47 18.94 -16.25
C LEU A 371 18.54 20.47 -16.07
N ARG A 372 19.74 21.02 -15.86
CA ARG A 372 19.97 22.46 -15.73
C ARG A 372 19.73 23.19 -17.06
N GLY A 373 18.95 24.27 -17.03
CA GLY A 373 18.58 25.08 -18.19
C GLY A 373 17.88 24.30 -19.32
N SER A 374 17.36 23.10 -19.01
CA SER A 374 16.85 22.17 -20.02
C SER A 374 15.34 22.31 -20.27
N ALA A 375 14.64 23.15 -19.51
CA ALA A 375 13.23 23.42 -19.76
C ALA A 375 13.04 24.27 -21.02
N PRO A 376 11.87 24.22 -21.69
CA PRO A 376 11.61 25.03 -22.87
C PRO A 376 11.71 26.55 -22.65
N ASP A 377 11.56 27.01 -21.40
CA ASP A 377 11.70 28.42 -21.01
C ASP A 377 13.13 28.78 -20.53
N GLY A 378 14.09 27.86 -20.65
CA GLY A 378 15.48 28.03 -20.22
C GLY A 378 15.70 27.86 -18.72
N SER A 379 14.66 27.51 -17.95
CA SER A 379 14.80 27.19 -16.53
C SER A 379 15.32 25.77 -16.29
N ASP A 380 15.71 25.49 -15.05
CA ASP A 380 16.01 24.12 -14.60
C ASP A 380 14.72 23.32 -14.49
N ARG A 381 14.74 22.06 -14.95
CA ARG A 381 13.58 21.16 -14.83
C ARG A 381 13.49 20.58 -13.43
N GLY A 382 12.26 20.39 -12.96
CA GLY A 382 11.96 19.82 -11.66
C GLY A 382 11.76 20.86 -10.54
N PRO A 383 11.49 20.38 -9.31
CA PRO A 383 11.08 21.21 -8.19
C PRO A 383 12.20 22.00 -7.51
N PHE A 384 13.45 21.68 -7.81
CA PHE A 384 14.61 22.24 -7.12
C PHE A 384 15.62 22.78 -8.13
N PRO A 385 15.52 24.07 -8.51
CA PRO A 385 16.53 24.73 -9.32
C PRO A 385 17.91 24.60 -8.69
N TYR A 386 18.94 24.50 -9.53
CA TYR A 386 20.33 24.39 -9.10
C TYR A 386 20.75 25.60 -8.29
N GLN A 387 21.38 25.34 -7.15
CA GLN A 387 22.09 26.31 -6.34
C GLN A 387 23.48 25.72 -6.02
N ALA A 388 24.48 26.60 -5.88
CA ALA A 388 25.83 26.20 -5.52
C ALA A 388 25.99 26.04 -3.99
N ASP A 389 25.10 25.25 -3.39
CA ASP A 389 24.95 25.03 -1.95
C ASP A 389 25.02 23.53 -1.57
N VAL A 390 25.27 22.65 -2.55
CA VAL A 390 25.46 21.20 -2.34
C VAL A 390 26.85 20.77 -2.77
N PHE A 391 27.60 20.23 -1.82
CA PHE A 391 28.97 19.78 -1.99
C PHE A 391 29.10 18.28 -1.77
N TYR A 392 30.14 17.66 -2.33
CA TYR A 392 30.42 16.23 -2.21
C TYR A 392 31.86 16.01 -1.76
N VAL A 393 32.06 14.99 -0.93
CA VAL A 393 33.40 14.54 -0.50
C VAL A 393 33.49 13.03 -0.67
N LYS A 394 34.56 12.54 -1.30
CA LYS A 394 34.81 11.11 -1.49
C LYS A 394 36.29 10.75 -1.32
N PRO A 395 36.65 9.52 -0.92
CA PRO A 395 38.04 9.16 -0.62
C PRO A 395 39.01 9.35 -1.80
N ASP A 396 38.52 9.15 -3.03
CA ASP A 396 39.25 9.33 -4.29
C ASP A 396 38.99 10.71 -4.95
N GLY A 397 38.48 11.68 -4.18
CA GLY A 397 38.23 13.05 -4.64
C GLY A 397 39.50 13.91 -4.74
N ASP A 398 39.31 15.19 -5.06
CA ASP A 398 40.39 16.18 -5.19
C ASP A 398 39.99 17.51 -4.50
N ASP A 399 40.77 17.96 -3.53
CA ASP A 399 40.49 19.19 -2.77
C ASP A 399 40.68 20.48 -3.60
N VAL A 400 41.28 20.38 -4.80
CA VAL A 400 41.35 21.48 -5.77
C VAL A 400 40.05 21.63 -6.57
N ALA A 401 39.21 20.59 -6.62
CA ALA A 401 37.93 20.64 -7.31
C ALA A 401 36.93 21.60 -6.64
N ASP A 402 35.84 21.93 -7.35
CA ASP A 402 34.79 22.82 -6.83
C ASP A 402 33.89 22.16 -5.77
N GLY A 403 33.83 20.83 -5.73
CA GLY A 403 33.01 20.06 -4.81
C GLY A 403 31.54 19.96 -5.22
N LEU A 404 31.07 20.59 -6.30
CA LEU A 404 29.63 20.82 -6.58
C LEU A 404 28.93 19.65 -7.32
N SER A 405 29.66 18.57 -7.59
CA SER A 405 29.12 17.32 -8.13
C SER A 405 29.92 16.13 -7.58
N VAL A 406 29.34 14.93 -7.64
CA VAL A 406 30.03 13.69 -7.24
C VAL A 406 31.30 13.47 -8.06
N LYS A 407 31.28 13.88 -9.34
CA LYS A 407 32.43 13.79 -10.26
C LYS A 407 33.57 14.74 -9.86
N ALA A 408 33.24 15.92 -9.34
CA ALA A 408 34.18 16.95 -8.91
C ALA A 408 34.24 17.08 -7.37
N ALA A 409 34.02 15.97 -6.66
CA ALA A 409 33.97 15.94 -5.20
C ALA A 409 35.34 16.25 -4.58
N TRP A 410 35.32 16.92 -3.42
CA TRP A 410 36.50 17.10 -2.58
C TRP A 410 37.00 15.78 -2.02
N LYS A 411 38.24 15.77 -1.53
CA LYS A 411 38.87 14.60 -0.93
C LYS A 411 38.69 14.56 0.58
N THR A 412 38.83 15.69 1.27
CA THR A 412 38.99 15.72 2.73
C THR A 412 37.85 16.40 3.47
N LEU A 413 37.60 15.93 4.70
CA LEU A 413 36.67 16.56 5.63
C LEU A 413 37.12 17.98 6.03
N ALA A 414 38.43 18.19 6.15
CA ALA A 414 39.01 19.49 6.48
C ALA A 414 38.72 20.54 5.41
N ARG A 415 38.77 20.14 4.12
CA ARG A 415 38.39 21.00 3.00
C ARG A 415 36.93 21.44 3.13
N ALA A 416 36.02 20.50 3.38
CA ALA A 416 34.60 20.80 3.55
C ALA A 416 34.36 21.76 4.72
N ALA A 417 34.89 21.46 5.91
CA ALA A 417 34.67 22.28 7.09
C ALA A 417 35.17 23.74 6.97
N LYS A 418 36.15 23.99 6.08
CA LYS A 418 36.67 25.33 5.82
C LYS A 418 35.77 26.17 4.91
N GLU A 419 35.07 25.55 3.97
CA GLU A 419 34.32 26.26 2.91
C GLU A 419 32.83 26.44 3.24
N LEU A 420 32.26 25.59 4.09
CA LEU A 420 30.83 25.56 4.35
C LEU A 420 30.29 26.84 5.00
N ARG A 421 29.15 27.30 4.47
CA ARG A 421 28.40 28.48 4.89
C ARG A 421 26.99 28.08 5.33
N PRO A 422 26.28 28.93 6.11
CA PRO A 422 24.90 28.66 6.50
C PRO A 422 24.02 28.38 5.26
N GLY A 423 23.30 27.26 5.27
CA GLY A 423 22.51 26.74 4.15
C GLY A 423 23.18 25.61 3.36
N ASP A 424 24.51 25.52 3.42
CA ASP A 424 25.24 24.52 2.64
C ASP A 424 25.01 23.09 3.16
N THR A 425 24.98 22.15 2.22
CA THR A 425 24.93 20.70 2.49
C THR A 425 26.15 20.02 1.88
N VAL A 426 26.87 19.23 2.67
CA VAL A 426 27.92 18.34 2.18
C VAL A 426 27.50 16.88 2.31
N TYR A 427 27.63 16.14 1.22
CA TYR A 427 27.38 14.72 1.12
C TYR A 427 28.70 13.94 1.07
N PHE A 428 28.88 13.00 2.00
CA PHE A 428 30.01 12.08 2.05
C PHE A 428 29.63 10.77 1.36
N GLU A 429 30.44 10.36 0.38
CA GLU A 429 30.40 9.02 -0.20
C GLU A 429 30.90 7.96 0.80
N GLN A 430 30.73 6.67 0.47
CA GLN A 430 31.22 5.60 1.33
C GLN A 430 32.75 5.67 1.48
N GLY A 431 33.24 5.62 2.73
CA GLY A 431 34.68 5.67 2.98
C GLY A 431 35.09 6.06 4.40
N ILE A 432 36.40 6.17 4.57
CA ILE A 432 37.07 6.59 5.80
C ILE A 432 37.63 8.00 5.58
N TYR A 433 37.31 8.94 6.47
CA TYR A 433 37.70 10.34 6.36
C TYR A 433 38.56 10.75 7.55
N GLU A 434 39.87 10.60 7.38
CA GLU A 434 40.90 10.87 8.40
C GLU A 434 41.04 12.36 8.75
N GLY A 435 41.54 12.61 9.97
CA GLY A 435 41.90 13.94 10.46
C GLY A 435 40.92 14.55 11.46
N ASP A 436 41.45 15.34 12.39
CA ASP A 436 40.66 16.13 13.33
C ASP A 436 40.09 17.35 12.64
N VAL A 437 38.81 17.67 12.91
CA VAL A 437 38.13 18.80 12.27
C VAL A 437 37.33 19.62 13.26
N THR A 438 37.49 20.94 13.16
CA THR A 438 36.65 21.91 13.86
C THR A 438 35.71 22.59 12.87
N VAL A 439 34.41 22.44 13.09
CA VAL A 439 33.35 23.12 12.34
C VAL A 439 32.99 24.43 13.05
N LYS A 440 33.30 25.55 12.38
CA LYS A 440 32.96 26.90 12.81
C LYS A 440 32.05 27.53 11.78
N GLY A 441 30.83 27.90 12.16
CA GLY A 441 29.91 28.54 11.22
C GLY A 441 28.48 28.63 11.73
N GLY A 442 27.64 29.28 10.94
CA GLY A 442 26.25 29.52 11.30
C GLY A 442 26.00 30.85 12.01
N LYS A 443 24.73 31.25 12.04
CA LYS A 443 24.25 32.43 12.78
C LYS A 443 22.79 32.21 13.13
N ALA A 444 22.34 32.79 14.24
CA ALA A 444 20.94 32.70 14.64
C ALA A 444 20.02 33.20 13.50
N GLY A 445 19.02 32.39 13.15
CA GLY A 445 18.05 32.68 12.09
C GLY A 445 18.49 32.35 10.66
N ALA A 446 19.71 31.84 10.44
CA ALA A 446 20.12 31.29 9.15
C ALA A 446 19.79 29.80 9.01
N GLU A 447 19.73 29.31 7.78
CA GLU A 447 19.64 27.88 7.47
C GLU A 447 20.87 27.12 7.97
N PRO A 448 20.72 25.86 8.40
CA PRO A 448 21.80 25.11 9.02
C PRO A 448 22.85 24.63 8.02
N ILE A 449 24.10 24.53 8.48
CA ILE A 449 25.17 23.79 7.79
C ILE A 449 24.93 22.29 7.98
N SER A 450 24.91 21.52 6.90
CA SER A 450 24.53 20.11 6.92
C SER A 450 25.65 19.18 6.47
N LEU A 451 26.08 18.25 7.32
CA LEU A 451 27.07 17.22 7.01
C LEU A 451 26.41 15.85 7.02
N ARG A 452 26.34 15.18 5.86
CA ARG A 452 25.49 13.99 5.69
C ARG A 452 26.18 12.87 4.94
N ALA A 453 25.95 11.61 5.32
CA ALA A 453 26.26 10.50 4.42
C ALA A 453 25.25 10.46 3.25
N ARG A 454 25.76 10.21 2.04
CA ARG A 454 24.97 10.08 0.82
C ARG A 454 24.38 8.68 0.69
N GLY A 455 23.12 8.54 0.27
CA GLY A 455 22.47 7.24 0.06
C GLY A 455 22.54 6.36 1.31
N THR A 456 23.05 5.14 1.15
CA THR A 456 23.32 4.20 2.25
C THR A 456 24.81 4.14 2.65
N ALA A 457 25.60 5.17 2.32
CA ALA A 457 27.04 5.17 2.51
C ALA A 457 27.44 4.94 3.98
N ARG A 458 28.42 4.06 4.18
CA ARG A 458 29.11 3.91 5.47
C ARG A 458 30.25 4.92 5.54
N VAL A 459 30.01 6.04 6.21
CA VAL A 459 30.98 7.12 6.40
C VAL A 459 31.59 7.00 7.79
N LEU A 460 32.85 6.57 7.86
CA LEU A 460 33.61 6.47 9.10
C LEU A 460 34.49 7.70 9.28
N ILE A 461 34.35 8.36 10.43
CA ILE A 461 35.21 9.46 10.88
C ILE A 461 36.02 8.96 12.09
N PRO A 462 37.30 8.56 11.88
CA PRO A 462 38.17 8.07 12.93
C PRO A 462 38.78 9.18 13.79
N GLY A 463 38.84 10.42 13.28
CA GLY A 463 39.31 11.61 14.00
C GLY A 463 38.25 12.24 14.90
N SER A 464 38.65 13.27 15.65
CA SER A 464 37.74 14.05 16.51
C SER A 464 36.99 15.13 15.72
N ILE A 465 35.73 15.36 16.11
CA ILE A 465 34.89 16.45 15.57
C ILE A 465 34.60 17.45 16.67
N LYS A 466 34.88 18.72 16.39
CA LYS A 466 34.62 19.84 17.31
C LYS A 466 33.68 20.85 16.66
N VAL A 467 32.61 21.21 17.35
CA VAL A 467 31.73 22.32 16.96
C VAL A 467 31.96 23.44 17.97
N GLU A 468 32.50 24.57 17.53
CA GLU A 468 32.95 25.64 18.43
C GLU A 468 32.36 27.00 18.02
N GLY A 469 31.61 27.63 18.92
CA GLY A 469 31.05 28.98 18.69
C GLY A 469 30.09 29.05 17.50
N SER A 470 29.41 27.94 17.18
CA SER A 470 28.59 27.80 15.97
C SER A 470 27.10 27.89 16.27
N HIS A 471 26.27 28.15 15.26
CA HIS A 471 24.81 28.13 15.41
C HIS A 471 24.11 27.49 14.21
N GLY A 472 23.41 26.38 14.39
CA GLY A 472 22.75 25.66 13.29
C GLY A 472 23.73 24.78 12.50
N VAL A 473 24.26 23.75 13.15
CA VAL A 473 25.11 22.72 12.51
C VAL A 473 24.46 21.37 12.71
N GLN A 474 24.27 20.62 11.63
CA GLN A 474 23.62 19.32 11.69
C GLN A 474 24.47 18.22 11.04
N PHE A 475 24.51 17.07 11.73
CA PHE A 475 25.16 15.86 11.28
C PHE A 475 24.11 14.78 11.08
N GLU A 476 24.21 14.05 9.97
CA GLU A 476 23.25 13.01 9.64
C GLU A 476 23.88 11.77 8.99
N ARG A 477 23.53 10.56 9.47
CA ARG A 477 24.02 9.28 8.92
C ARG A 477 25.55 9.09 8.98
N LEU A 478 26.22 9.78 9.91
CA LEU A 478 27.67 9.69 10.12
C LEU A 478 28.04 8.79 11.31
N ASN A 479 29.24 8.21 11.26
CA ASN A 479 29.74 7.27 12.27
C ASN A 479 31.05 7.80 12.87
N PHE A 480 31.05 8.06 14.19
CA PHE A 480 32.15 8.69 14.92
C PHE A 480 32.87 7.69 15.84
N ALA A 481 34.15 7.45 15.59
CA ALA A 481 34.97 6.54 16.40
C ALA A 481 35.67 7.21 17.60
N ARG A 482 35.66 8.55 17.65
CA ARG A 482 36.24 9.37 18.72
C ARG A 482 35.19 10.33 19.28
N THR A 483 35.51 10.90 20.43
CA THR A 483 34.64 11.86 21.13
C THR A 483 34.30 13.03 20.21
N VAL A 484 33.00 13.26 20.02
CA VAL A 484 32.49 14.48 19.39
C VAL A 484 32.32 15.54 20.48
N THR A 485 32.73 16.77 20.20
CA THR A 485 32.61 17.89 21.15
C THR A 485 31.81 19.04 20.53
N ALA A 486 30.90 19.61 21.31
CA ALA A 486 30.19 20.85 20.96
C ALA A 486 30.37 21.84 22.10
N THR A 487 30.91 23.02 21.81
CA THR A 487 31.21 24.03 22.84
C THR A 487 30.65 25.38 22.44
N ALA A 488 29.96 26.04 23.38
CA ALA A 488 29.43 27.40 23.21
C ALA A 488 28.63 27.56 21.89
N SER A 489 27.80 26.57 21.55
CA SER A 489 27.13 26.48 20.25
C SER A 489 25.62 26.28 20.39
N GLY A 490 24.83 26.86 19.49
CA GLY A 490 23.36 26.76 19.49
C GLY A 490 22.82 25.91 18.34
N LYS A 491 21.67 25.25 18.53
CA LYS A 491 20.97 24.46 17.48
C LYS A 491 21.88 23.44 16.78
N VAL A 492 22.70 22.74 17.56
CA VAL A 492 23.49 21.62 17.06
C VAL A 492 22.58 20.38 16.99
N ARG A 493 22.60 19.67 15.86
CA ARG A 493 21.74 18.50 15.66
C ARG A 493 22.54 17.28 15.24
N PHE A 494 22.24 16.15 15.87
CA PHE A 494 22.67 14.82 15.43
C PHE A 494 21.42 14.00 15.14
N ASN A 495 21.29 13.52 13.91
CA ASN A 495 20.18 12.67 13.49
C ASN A 495 20.73 11.41 12.84
N ASN A 496 20.26 10.22 13.19
CA ASN A 496 20.75 9.00 12.54
C ASN A 496 22.28 8.84 12.62
N CYS A 497 22.91 9.21 13.73
CA CYS A 497 24.37 9.10 13.90
C CYS A 497 24.74 7.89 14.76
N ARG A 498 25.96 7.39 14.58
CA ARG A 498 26.56 6.40 15.49
C ARG A 498 27.75 6.98 16.21
N PHE A 499 27.84 6.73 17.51
CA PHE A 499 28.95 7.11 18.36
C PHE A 499 29.49 5.88 19.08
N PHE A 500 30.78 5.61 18.92
CA PHE A 500 31.40 4.43 19.51
C PHE A 500 32.82 4.69 20.03
N ALA A 501 33.04 5.90 20.53
CA ALA A 501 34.27 6.27 21.24
C ALA A 501 34.40 5.50 22.57
N GLN A 502 35.64 5.21 22.99
CA GLN A 502 35.92 4.46 24.22
C GLN A 502 35.68 5.27 25.51
N ASP A 503 35.82 6.61 25.47
CA ASP A 503 35.65 7.48 26.64
C ASP A 503 34.20 7.98 26.79
N SER A 504 33.96 9.24 26.45
CA SER A 504 32.62 9.82 26.29
C SER A 504 32.31 9.90 24.80
N ALA A 505 31.11 9.50 24.37
CA ALA A 505 30.76 9.50 22.95
C ALA A 505 30.53 10.94 22.42
N LEU A 506 29.70 11.72 23.11
CA LEU A 506 29.45 13.13 22.80
C LEU A 506 29.58 13.99 24.07
N HIS A 507 30.31 15.09 23.98
CA HIS A 507 30.44 16.08 25.06
C HIS A 507 29.99 17.45 24.58
N ALA A 508 28.88 17.94 25.13
CA ALA A 508 28.36 19.29 24.87
C ALA A 508 28.57 20.19 26.10
N SER A 509 29.21 21.35 25.91
CA SER A 509 29.44 22.35 26.95
C SER A 509 28.92 23.73 26.52
N ARG A 510 28.11 24.37 27.36
CA ARG A 510 27.49 25.69 27.12
C ARG A 510 26.71 25.75 25.81
N CYS A 511 26.01 24.67 25.46
CA CYS A 511 25.19 24.58 24.25
C CYS A 511 23.72 24.91 24.51
N THR A 512 23.05 25.50 23.52
CA THR A 512 21.61 25.77 23.54
C THR A 512 20.90 25.01 22.43
N GLU A 513 19.70 24.49 22.69
CA GLU A 513 18.87 23.81 21.67
C GLU A 513 19.59 22.63 20.97
N LEU A 514 20.33 21.81 21.74
CA LEU A 514 20.98 20.59 21.23
C LEU A 514 19.90 19.50 20.99
N THR A 515 19.83 18.97 19.78
CA THR A 515 18.91 17.88 19.43
C THR A 515 19.66 16.63 19.02
N ILE A 516 19.38 15.51 19.68
CA ILE A 516 19.94 14.20 19.35
C ILE A 516 18.78 13.24 19.13
N THR A 517 18.60 12.80 17.89
CA THR A 517 17.51 11.90 17.54
C THR A 517 17.98 10.70 16.75
N HIS A 518 17.31 9.56 16.94
CA HIS A 518 17.52 8.37 16.12
C HIS A 518 19.00 7.93 16.07
N SER A 519 19.76 8.13 17.15
CA SER A 519 21.21 7.89 17.16
C SER A 519 21.58 6.73 18.08
N GLU A 520 22.70 6.07 17.79
CA GLU A 520 23.21 4.89 18.52
C GLU A 520 24.50 5.24 19.26
N PHE A 521 24.59 4.82 20.52
CA PHE A 521 25.74 5.02 21.40
C PHE A 521 26.19 3.68 21.97
N THR A 522 27.44 3.30 21.74
CA THR A 522 28.04 2.04 22.27
C THR A 522 29.50 2.25 22.67
N ARG A 523 30.09 1.26 23.35
CA ARG A 523 31.52 1.17 23.74
C ARG A 523 32.06 2.25 24.69
N PHE A 524 31.27 3.27 25.04
CA PHE A 524 31.69 4.34 25.93
C PHE A 524 31.85 3.85 27.37
N ALA A 525 32.91 4.28 28.05
CA ALA A 525 33.16 3.96 29.45
C ALA A 525 32.69 5.06 30.42
N GLN A 526 32.71 6.34 30.01
CA GLN A 526 32.38 7.45 30.91
C GLN A 526 30.93 7.94 30.83
N ALA A 527 30.43 8.16 29.61
CA ALA A 527 29.03 8.46 29.31
C ALA A 527 28.75 8.44 27.79
N GLY A 528 27.51 8.16 27.41
CA GLY A 528 27.05 8.31 26.03
C GLY A 528 27.03 9.79 25.62
N VAL A 529 26.31 10.60 26.39
CA VAL A 529 26.20 12.06 26.23
C VAL A 529 26.56 12.77 27.53
N VAL A 530 27.49 13.72 27.48
CA VAL A 530 27.82 14.63 28.58
C VAL A 530 27.26 16.01 28.27
N LEU A 531 26.50 16.57 29.20
CA LEU A 531 25.92 17.91 29.12
C LEU A 531 26.50 18.77 30.24
N ASP A 532 27.19 19.85 29.90
CA ASP A 532 27.85 20.76 30.82
C ASP A 532 27.38 22.20 30.60
N GLY A 533 26.57 22.75 31.51
CA GLY A 533 26.01 24.10 31.34
C GLY A 533 25.14 24.28 30.08
N CYS A 534 24.52 23.22 29.58
CA CYS A 534 23.63 23.25 28.40
C CYS A 534 22.19 23.62 28.76
N SER A 535 21.39 24.05 27.79
CA SER A 535 19.95 24.27 27.95
C SER A 535 19.15 23.94 26.69
N GLY A 536 17.87 23.62 26.86
CA GLY A 536 16.98 23.32 25.73
C GLY A 536 17.30 22.00 25.02
N VAL A 537 17.91 21.03 25.70
CA VAL A 537 18.34 19.77 25.09
C VAL A 537 17.15 18.86 24.81
N GLU A 538 17.13 18.25 23.61
CA GLU A 538 16.12 17.29 23.17
C GLU A 538 16.77 15.95 22.80
N LEU A 539 16.33 14.87 23.47
CA LEU A 539 16.83 13.51 23.28
C LEU A 539 15.67 12.58 22.94
N SER A 540 15.62 12.02 21.74
CA SER A 540 14.51 11.12 21.40
C SER A 540 14.86 10.02 20.43
N SER A 541 14.26 8.85 20.58
CA SER A 541 14.50 7.71 19.71
C SER A 541 15.96 7.25 19.67
N ASN A 542 16.77 7.50 20.70
CA ASN A 542 18.17 7.08 20.73
C ASN A 542 18.34 5.69 21.37
N VAL A 543 19.41 4.99 21.00
CA VAL A 543 19.79 3.68 21.56
C VAL A 543 21.09 3.83 22.34
N TYR A 544 21.05 3.51 23.63
CA TYR A 544 22.22 3.54 24.50
C TYR A 544 22.59 2.14 25.01
N ASP A 545 23.72 1.64 24.53
CA ASP A 545 24.40 0.49 25.12
C ASP A 545 25.23 0.94 26.33
N ASN A 546 24.53 1.24 27.43
CA ASN A 546 25.07 1.89 28.62
C ASN A 546 25.51 0.91 29.73
N GLN A 547 26.03 -0.26 29.35
CA GLN A 547 26.47 -1.28 30.32
C GLN A 547 27.71 -0.86 31.14
N HIS A 548 28.57 -0.01 30.58
CA HIS A 548 29.85 0.38 31.18
C HIS A 548 29.88 1.79 31.79
N GLY A 549 28.93 2.66 31.44
CA GLY A 549 28.79 4.02 31.97
C GLY A 549 27.38 4.56 31.71
N PRO A 550 26.97 5.70 32.29
CA PRO A 550 25.62 6.21 32.10
C PRO A 550 25.36 6.67 30.67
N ALA A 551 24.12 6.53 30.20
CA ALA A 551 23.73 7.00 28.87
C ALA A 551 23.81 8.54 28.76
N VAL A 552 23.32 9.24 29.79
CA VAL A 552 23.32 10.72 29.84
C VAL A 552 23.93 11.19 31.16
N ALA A 553 24.84 12.15 31.10
CA ALA A 553 25.47 12.75 32.26
C ALA A 553 25.31 14.28 32.26
N CYS A 554 24.52 14.79 33.20
CA CYS A 554 24.30 16.22 33.39
C CYS A 554 25.24 16.76 34.48
N ARG A 555 26.11 17.70 34.08
CA ARG A 555 26.99 18.50 34.93
C ARG A 555 26.42 19.92 34.95
N THR A 556 25.61 20.21 35.96
CA THR A 556 24.92 21.50 36.11
C THR A 556 25.13 22.05 37.50
N ASP A 557 25.20 23.36 37.62
CA ASP A 557 25.29 24.07 38.91
C ASP A 557 23.92 24.17 39.63
N GLY A 558 22.83 23.66 39.03
CA GLY A 558 21.44 23.70 39.54
C GLY A 558 20.71 22.35 39.46
N GLU A 559 19.37 22.35 39.44
CA GLU A 559 18.56 21.11 39.36
C GLU A 559 19.02 20.20 38.22
N ALA A 560 19.24 18.93 38.58
CA ALA A 560 20.09 18.01 37.83
C ALA A 560 19.60 17.69 36.40
N THR A 561 18.34 17.99 36.09
CA THR A 561 17.70 17.75 34.78
C THR A 561 17.30 19.03 34.04
N SER A 562 17.58 20.21 34.59
CA SER A 562 17.14 21.52 34.04
C SER A 562 17.65 21.82 32.62
N ALA A 563 18.76 21.19 32.21
CA ALA A 563 19.31 21.29 30.86
C ALA A 563 18.41 20.64 29.79
N ILE A 564 17.65 19.60 30.15
CA ILE A 564 16.90 18.76 29.22
C ILE A 564 15.45 19.24 29.15
N ARG A 565 15.08 19.77 27.97
CA ARG A 565 13.71 20.21 27.68
C ARG A 565 12.80 19.02 27.40
N TYR A 566 13.29 18.03 26.65
CA TYR A 566 12.53 16.84 26.29
C TYR A 566 13.45 15.63 26.18
N SER A 567 13.14 14.57 26.91
CA SER A 567 13.66 13.24 26.66
C SER A 567 12.51 12.26 26.59
N ASP A 568 12.35 11.55 25.48
CA ASP A 568 11.39 10.46 25.41
C ASP A 568 11.63 9.49 24.27
N TYR A 569 11.11 8.26 24.44
CA TYR A 569 11.27 7.15 23.51
C TYR A 569 12.74 6.79 23.28
N ASN A 570 13.63 6.82 24.28
CA ASN A 570 14.99 6.28 24.14
C ASN A 570 15.07 4.80 24.58
N SER A 571 16.22 4.15 24.38
CA SER A 571 16.48 2.84 24.98
C SER A 571 17.77 2.76 25.77
N TYR A 572 17.75 1.93 26.81
CA TYR A 572 18.84 1.73 27.77
C TYR A 572 19.12 0.23 27.95
N ALA A 573 20.37 -0.18 27.82
CA ALA A 573 20.83 -1.54 28.08
C ALA A 573 20.95 -1.87 29.58
N ASP A 574 21.31 -0.87 30.41
CA ASP A 574 21.31 -0.94 31.88
C ASP A 574 20.39 0.15 32.44
N PRO A 575 19.14 -0.18 32.83
CA PRO A 575 18.20 0.79 33.39
C PRO A 575 18.62 1.31 34.77
N GLY A 576 19.51 0.62 35.49
CA GLY A 576 19.98 1.06 36.82
C GLY A 576 20.93 2.25 36.75
N LYS A 577 21.51 2.51 35.58
CA LYS A 577 22.46 3.60 35.33
C LYS A 577 22.07 4.41 34.11
N ALA A 578 20.76 4.65 33.92
CA ALA A 578 20.29 5.42 32.78
C ALA A 578 21.00 6.78 32.74
N TRP A 579 20.87 7.57 33.81
CA TRP A 579 21.41 8.93 33.85
C TRP A 579 22.40 9.10 35.01
N ARG A 580 23.19 10.18 34.95
CA ARG A 580 23.97 10.70 36.07
C ARG A 580 23.72 12.20 36.18
N ALA A 581 23.24 12.66 37.32
CA ALA A 581 22.84 14.04 37.51
C ALA A 581 23.18 14.48 38.94
N GLY A 582 23.76 15.68 39.11
CA GLY A 582 24.22 16.16 40.43
C GLY A 582 25.28 15.26 41.08
N GLY A 583 26.11 14.59 40.25
CA GLY A 583 27.11 13.62 40.72
C GLY A 583 26.57 12.25 41.10
N LYS A 584 25.24 12.04 41.16
CA LYS A 584 24.60 10.78 41.53
C LYS A 584 24.10 10.02 40.28
N ALA A 585 24.21 8.69 40.29
CA ALA A 585 23.55 7.85 39.30
C ALA A 585 22.02 7.86 39.51
N MET A 586 21.28 7.90 38.41
CA MET A 586 19.82 7.83 38.38
C MET A 586 19.39 6.63 37.54
N SER A 587 18.55 5.79 38.13
CA SER A 587 17.85 4.71 37.43
C SER A 587 16.80 5.29 36.48
N LEU A 588 16.38 4.49 35.48
CA LEU A 588 15.29 4.85 34.58
C LEU A 588 13.98 5.13 35.33
N ALA A 589 13.75 4.45 36.46
CA ALA A 589 12.61 4.71 37.32
C ALA A 589 12.65 6.13 37.93
N GLU A 590 13.81 6.58 38.41
CA GLU A 590 13.99 7.96 38.92
C GLU A 590 13.88 8.99 37.79
N VAL A 591 14.41 8.69 36.60
CA VAL A 591 14.28 9.57 35.41
C VAL A 591 12.80 9.75 35.03
N ARG A 592 12.01 8.66 35.04
CA ARG A 592 10.55 8.71 34.81
C ARG A 592 9.81 9.51 35.87
N GLN A 593 10.19 9.39 37.14
CA GLN A 593 9.61 10.18 38.23
C GLN A 593 9.88 11.68 38.08
N ALA A 594 11.05 12.05 37.56
CA ALA A 594 11.38 13.42 37.15
C ALA A 594 10.64 13.87 35.87
N SER A 595 9.66 13.08 35.40
CA SER A 595 8.92 13.32 34.17
C SER A 595 9.85 13.43 32.95
N GLN A 596 10.86 12.57 32.85
CA GLN A 596 11.70 12.42 31.66
C GLN A 596 11.67 10.96 31.21
N ASP A 597 11.78 10.73 29.91
CA ASP A 597 11.87 9.41 29.28
C ASP A 597 10.78 8.40 29.69
N ILE A 598 9.53 8.85 29.63
CA ILE A 598 8.35 8.12 30.10
C ILE A 598 8.14 6.83 29.30
N TYR A 599 8.34 6.91 27.98
CA TYR A 599 8.15 5.86 26.99
C TYR A 599 9.46 5.14 26.61
N ALA A 600 10.53 5.33 27.39
CA ALA A 600 11.78 4.62 27.18
C ALA A 600 11.63 3.09 27.24
N ARG A 601 12.48 2.36 26.51
CA ARG A 601 12.54 0.90 26.50
C ARG A 601 13.84 0.36 27.07
N GLU A 602 13.77 -0.79 27.73
CA GLU A 602 14.95 -1.55 28.16
C GLU A 602 15.31 -2.52 27.04
N LEU A 603 16.46 -2.29 26.38
CA LEU A 603 16.90 -3.07 25.22
C LEU A 603 18.41 -3.31 25.32
N GLN A 604 18.84 -4.55 25.10
CA GLN A 604 20.25 -4.94 25.04
C GLN A 604 20.64 -5.19 23.58
N PRO A 605 21.05 -4.15 22.82
CA PRO A 605 21.44 -4.31 21.43
C PRO A 605 22.72 -5.16 21.33
N VAL A 606 22.76 -6.05 20.34
CA VAL A 606 23.96 -6.81 19.97
C VAL A 606 24.57 -6.18 18.73
N TYR A 607 25.89 -5.97 18.76
CA TYR A 607 26.62 -5.33 17.67
C TYR A 607 27.56 -6.31 16.96
N THR A 608 27.69 -6.13 15.65
CA THR A 608 28.71 -6.76 14.80
C THR A 608 29.54 -5.68 14.10
N MET A 609 30.83 -5.91 13.95
CA MET A 609 31.72 -4.99 13.24
C MET A 609 31.59 -5.17 11.73
N ARG A 610 31.32 -4.09 11.00
CA ARG A 610 31.33 -4.04 9.54
C ARG A 610 32.03 -2.77 9.09
N ASP A 611 33.04 -2.90 8.23
CA ASP A 611 33.83 -1.76 7.72
C ASP A 611 34.39 -0.83 8.84
N GLY A 612 34.75 -1.41 10.00
CA GLY A 612 35.25 -0.66 11.16
C GLY A 612 34.16 0.05 11.99
N ILE A 613 32.88 -0.15 11.67
CA ILE A 613 31.72 0.45 12.33
C ILE A 613 30.95 -0.65 13.09
N PRO A 614 30.60 -0.45 14.37
CA PRO A 614 29.67 -1.34 15.07
C PRO A 614 28.25 -1.11 14.57
N GLU A 615 27.61 -2.15 14.05
CA GLU A 615 26.22 -2.13 13.57
C GLU A 615 25.37 -3.12 14.37
N VAL A 616 24.16 -2.71 14.76
CA VAL A 616 23.21 -3.59 15.45
C VAL A 616 22.81 -4.76 14.54
N THR A 617 22.98 -6.00 15.04
CA THR A 617 22.73 -7.24 14.30
C THR A 617 21.23 -7.54 14.18
N ASP A 618 20.45 -7.30 15.24
CA ASP A 618 18.99 -7.45 15.24
C ASP A 618 18.30 -6.09 15.35
N ARG A 619 17.94 -5.51 14.20
CA ARG A 619 17.27 -4.19 14.16
C ARG A 619 15.80 -4.25 14.54
N ILE A 620 15.18 -5.42 14.52
CA ILE A 620 13.74 -5.55 14.74
C ILE A 620 13.31 -4.98 16.09
N ALA A 621 14.05 -5.29 17.15
CA ALA A 621 13.74 -4.81 18.49
C ALA A 621 13.72 -3.27 18.57
N LEU A 622 14.41 -2.60 17.64
CA LEU A 622 14.48 -1.16 17.50
C LEU A 622 13.35 -0.60 16.63
N VAL A 623 12.80 -1.38 15.70
CA VAL A 623 11.79 -0.87 14.76
C VAL A 623 10.54 -0.43 15.52
N ILE A 624 10.16 0.84 15.34
CA ILE A 624 8.96 1.45 15.90
C ILE A 624 8.87 1.42 17.44
N GLY A 625 10.03 1.40 18.10
CA GLY A 625 10.14 1.72 19.52
C GLY A 625 10.25 3.23 19.81
N GLY A 626 10.47 4.04 18.78
CA GLY A 626 10.73 5.48 18.85
C GLY A 626 9.48 6.36 18.77
N ALA A 627 9.69 7.67 18.88
CA ALA A 627 8.63 8.68 18.84
C ALA A 627 7.82 8.60 17.53
N LEU A 628 6.51 8.82 17.65
CA LEU A 628 5.55 8.75 16.54
C LEU A 628 5.57 7.41 15.80
N GLY A 629 6.00 6.34 16.47
CA GLY A 629 6.08 5.03 15.86
C GLY A 629 7.15 4.92 14.76
N ARG A 630 8.29 5.60 14.93
CA ARG A 630 9.51 5.44 14.13
C ARG A 630 10.54 4.58 14.85
N SER A 631 11.60 4.13 14.18
CA SER A 631 12.62 3.29 14.82
C SER A 631 13.34 3.97 15.99
N LEU A 632 13.80 3.19 16.95
CA LEU A 632 14.88 3.56 17.86
C LEU A 632 16.20 3.46 17.12
N GLY A 633 17.15 4.33 17.45
CA GLY A 633 18.43 4.39 16.75
C GLY A 633 18.18 4.76 15.29
N LEU A 634 19.00 4.24 14.39
CA LEU A 634 18.95 4.66 13.00
C LEU A 634 17.60 4.38 12.33
N HIS A 635 16.96 5.44 11.85
CA HIS A 635 15.70 5.44 11.12
C HIS A 635 15.90 5.85 9.67
N GLN A 636 15.32 5.08 8.75
CA GLN A 636 15.20 5.48 7.35
C GLN A 636 13.75 5.30 6.92
N ASP A 637 13.19 6.31 6.27
CA ASP A 637 11.87 6.18 5.69
C ASP A 637 11.91 5.13 4.56
N LEU A 638 11.03 4.12 4.69
CA LEU A 638 11.13 2.84 3.99
C LEU A 638 10.97 2.97 2.46
N MET A 639 12.09 3.03 1.73
CA MET A 639 12.20 2.60 0.33
C MET A 639 13.02 1.30 0.28
N SER A 640 12.36 0.19 0.57
CA SER A 640 12.99 -1.12 0.45
C SER A 640 12.39 -1.89 -0.72
N ASN A 641 13.27 -2.31 -1.63
CA ASN A 641 12.97 -3.30 -2.65
C ASN A 641 13.30 -4.72 -2.19
N THR A 642 13.46 -4.95 -0.88
CA THR A 642 13.71 -6.30 -0.37
C THR A 642 12.53 -7.21 -0.71
N LEU A 643 12.85 -8.35 -1.31
CA LEU A 643 11.90 -9.42 -1.64
C LEU A 643 12.34 -10.70 -0.92
N ARG A 644 11.55 -11.12 0.06
CA ARG A 644 11.73 -12.41 0.76
C ARG A 644 10.89 -13.51 0.12
N MET A 645 11.42 -14.73 0.17
CA MET A 645 10.83 -15.94 -0.42
C MET A 645 11.05 -17.17 0.47
N THR A 646 10.11 -18.11 0.48
CA THR A 646 10.31 -19.42 1.11
C THR A 646 11.02 -20.39 0.17
N ALA A 647 11.62 -21.45 0.74
CA ALA A 647 12.00 -22.63 -0.04
C ALA A 647 10.83 -23.11 -0.91
N PRO A 648 11.06 -23.49 -2.18
CA PRO A 648 10.04 -24.18 -2.94
C PRO A 648 9.84 -25.60 -2.39
N THR A 649 8.62 -26.09 -2.46
CA THR A 649 8.20 -27.41 -1.96
C THR A 649 7.48 -28.17 -3.05
N LEU A 650 7.59 -29.49 -3.01
CA LEU A 650 6.85 -30.40 -3.87
C LEU A 650 5.50 -30.73 -3.19
N HIS A 651 4.39 -30.32 -3.81
CA HIS A 651 3.05 -30.54 -3.27
C HIS A 651 2.52 -31.93 -3.61
N SER A 652 2.66 -32.34 -4.87
CA SER A 652 2.19 -33.66 -5.33
C SER A 652 2.90 -34.10 -6.61
N VAL A 653 2.99 -35.41 -6.82
CA VAL A 653 3.58 -36.02 -8.00
C VAL A 653 2.61 -37.06 -8.57
N THR A 654 2.54 -37.14 -9.89
CA THR A 654 1.86 -38.22 -10.61
C THR A 654 2.84 -38.83 -11.61
N ALA A 655 2.38 -39.73 -12.49
CA ALA A 655 3.25 -40.30 -13.51
C ALA A 655 3.66 -39.28 -14.58
N THR A 656 2.85 -38.24 -14.78
CA THR A 656 3.00 -37.29 -15.89
C THR A 656 3.07 -35.83 -15.44
N THR A 657 2.87 -35.54 -14.15
CA THR A 657 2.83 -34.18 -13.61
C THR A 657 3.51 -34.06 -12.26
N ALA A 658 3.97 -32.86 -11.92
CA ALA A 658 4.42 -32.52 -10.58
C ALA A 658 4.02 -31.08 -10.24
N ASN A 659 3.55 -30.84 -9.02
CA ASN A 659 3.08 -29.52 -8.59
C ASN A 659 4.04 -28.95 -7.56
N ILE A 660 4.56 -27.75 -7.84
CA ILE A 660 5.55 -27.05 -7.01
C ILE A 660 4.97 -25.77 -6.42
N GLU A 661 5.37 -25.44 -5.19
CA GLU A 661 4.81 -24.32 -4.44
C GLU A 661 5.83 -23.55 -3.61
N TRP A 662 5.68 -22.23 -3.56
CA TRP A 662 6.49 -21.34 -2.73
C TRP A 662 5.70 -20.07 -2.37
N GLN A 663 6.20 -19.33 -1.38
CA GLN A 663 5.60 -18.09 -0.92
C GLN A 663 6.56 -16.92 -1.15
N MET A 664 5.98 -15.79 -1.52
CA MET A 664 6.69 -14.51 -1.64
C MET A 664 6.17 -13.54 -0.58
N SER A 665 6.97 -12.55 -0.22
CA SER A 665 6.53 -11.40 0.60
C SER A 665 5.76 -10.37 -0.23
N ARG A 666 6.03 -10.28 -1.53
CA ARG A 666 5.47 -9.25 -2.43
C ARG A 666 5.18 -9.79 -3.83
N GLY A 667 4.34 -9.06 -4.57
CA GLY A 667 4.07 -9.30 -5.98
C GLY A 667 5.36 -9.36 -6.81
N SER A 668 5.59 -10.50 -7.45
CA SER A 668 6.90 -10.87 -8.00
C SER A 668 6.77 -11.87 -9.14
N MET A 669 7.81 -11.92 -9.98
CA MET A 669 8.04 -12.93 -11.00
C MET A 669 9.07 -13.94 -10.50
N SER A 670 8.96 -15.18 -10.95
CA SER A 670 9.91 -16.25 -10.64
C SER A 670 10.38 -16.93 -11.91
N GLY A 671 11.67 -17.18 -12.03
CA GLY A 671 12.21 -18.15 -12.98
C GLY A 671 12.11 -19.56 -12.40
N ILE A 672 11.71 -20.53 -13.21
CA ILE A 672 11.58 -21.95 -12.84
C ILE A 672 12.39 -22.77 -13.85
N ALA A 673 13.06 -23.81 -13.39
CA ALA A 673 13.69 -24.79 -14.27
C ALA A 673 13.47 -26.21 -13.77
N TRP A 674 13.37 -27.17 -14.70
CA TRP A 674 13.31 -28.59 -14.39
C TRP A 674 13.96 -29.45 -15.49
N GLY A 675 14.27 -30.71 -15.18
CA GLY A 675 14.89 -31.64 -16.12
C GLY A 675 15.23 -32.99 -15.48
N GLU A 676 15.66 -33.95 -16.28
CA GLU A 676 16.06 -35.29 -15.81
C GLU A 676 17.43 -35.28 -15.13
N THR A 677 18.18 -34.17 -15.27
CA THR A 677 19.47 -33.94 -14.61
C THR A 677 19.42 -32.73 -13.67
N PRO A 678 20.33 -32.60 -12.69
CA PRO A 678 20.44 -31.41 -11.84
C PRO A 678 20.66 -30.09 -12.60
N ALA A 679 21.05 -30.14 -13.89
CA ALA A 679 21.19 -28.95 -14.71
C ALA A 679 19.85 -28.24 -14.91
N CYS A 680 18.73 -28.97 -14.93
CA CYS A 680 17.37 -28.49 -15.21
C CYS A 680 17.31 -27.74 -16.56
N GLU A 681 17.29 -28.50 -17.66
CA GLU A 681 17.43 -27.94 -19.01
C GLU A 681 16.20 -27.15 -19.48
N ILE A 682 15.02 -27.51 -18.98
CA ILE A 682 13.75 -26.83 -19.32
C ILE A 682 13.57 -25.65 -18.39
N LYS A 683 13.21 -24.48 -18.95
CA LYS A 683 13.04 -23.23 -18.20
C LYS A 683 11.72 -22.57 -18.53
N ALA A 684 11.10 -21.95 -17.53
CA ALA A 684 9.90 -21.14 -17.68
C ALA A 684 9.99 -19.89 -16.80
N ALA A 685 9.31 -18.82 -17.22
CA ALA A 685 9.06 -17.66 -16.38
C ALA A 685 7.63 -17.73 -15.85
N TYR A 686 7.46 -17.52 -14.55
CA TYR A 686 6.18 -17.53 -13.87
C TYR A 686 5.89 -16.16 -13.27
N LYS A 687 4.78 -15.56 -13.69
CA LYS A 687 4.31 -14.25 -13.28
C LYS A 687 2.83 -14.37 -12.96
N VAL A 688 2.41 -13.87 -11.79
CA VAL A 688 0.99 -13.75 -11.45
C VAL A 688 0.55 -12.30 -11.67
N THR A 689 -0.53 -12.11 -12.43
CA THR A 689 -1.10 -10.79 -12.73
C THR A 689 -1.74 -10.13 -11.49
N ASN A 690 -2.30 -10.93 -10.58
CA ASN A 690 -2.72 -10.46 -9.28
C ASN A 690 -1.52 -10.34 -8.32
N HIS A 691 -0.94 -9.15 -8.24
CA HIS A 691 0.23 -8.90 -7.38
C HIS A 691 -0.06 -8.94 -5.88
N ALA A 692 -1.33 -8.92 -5.47
CA ALA A 692 -1.73 -9.10 -4.08
C ALA A 692 -1.66 -10.58 -3.67
N ASP A 693 -1.80 -11.51 -4.62
CA ASP A 693 -1.58 -12.93 -4.34
C ASP A 693 -0.07 -13.18 -4.31
N THR A 694 0.44 -13.59 -3.15
CA THR A 694 1.86 -13.85 -2.94
C THR A 694 2.18 -15.34 -2.84
N PHE A 695 1.14 -16.20 -2.86
CA PHE A 695 1.30 -17.64 -2.96
C PHE A 695 1.56 -18.03 -4.42
N ARG A 696 2.40 -19.05 -4.63
CA ARG A 696 2.81 -19.49 -5.96
C ARG A 696 2.61 -20.99 -6.07
N SER A 697 1.97 -21.41 -7.15
CA SER A 697 1.79 -22.81 -7.49
C SER A 697 1.96 -22.96 -9.00
N PHE A 698 2.90 -23.81 -9.41
CA PHE A 698 3.19 -24.08 -10.81
C PHE A 698 3.20 -25.59 -11.05
N SER A 699 2.69 -26.03 -12.19
CA SER A 699 2.61 -27.43 -12.55
C SER A 699 3.56 -27.78 -13.68
N LEU A 700 4.44 -28.75 -13.44
CA LEU A 700 5.23 -29.41 -14.47
C LEU A 700 4.33 -30.44 -15.15
N THR A 701 4.28 -30.43 -16.47
CA THR A 701 3.46 -31.34 -17.29
C THR A 701 4.29 -32.06 -18.33
N GLY A 702 3.81 -33.21 -18.81
CA GLY A 702 4.51 -33.98 -19.85
C GLY A 702 5.73 -34.74 -19.34
N LEU A 703 5.75 -35.07 -18.04
CA LEU A 703 6.83 -35.86 -17.43
C LEU A 703 6.71 -37.34 -17.83
N LYS A 704 7.84 -38.05 -17.85
CA LYS A 704 7.86 -39.50 -18.08
C LYS A 704 7.54 -40.26 -16.78
N PRO A 705 6.75 -41.34 -16.81
CA PRO A 705 6.50 -42.19 -15.65
C PRO A 705 7.77 -42.84 -15.09
N GLY A 706 7.81 -43.07 -13.77
CA GLY A 706 8.91 -43.75 -13.07
C GLY A 706 10.30 -43.10 -13.21
N THR A 707 10.34 -41.83 -13.60
CA THR A 707 11.57 -41.12 -13.99
C THR A 707 11.94 -40.09 -12.91
N THR A 708 13.24 -40.03 -12.59
CA THR A 708 13.77 -39.02 -11.66
C THR A 708 13.96 -37.68 -12.38
N TYR A 709 13.43 -36.63 -11.77
CA TYR A 709 13.54 -35.25 -12.21
C TYR A 709 14.13 -34.38 -11.09
N TYR A 710 14.60 -33.22 -11.51
CA TYR A 710 15.05 -32.14 -10.65
C TYR A 710 14.28 -30.88 -11.03
N PHE A 711 13.97 -30.04 -10.04
CA PHE A 711 13.47 -28.70 -10.28
C PHE A 711 14.15 -27.68 -9.38
N LYS A 712 14.21 -26.43 -9.82
CA LYS A 712 14.67 -25.29 -9.01
C LYS A 712 13.99 -24.01 -9.45
N LEU A 713 13.92 -23.06 -8.52
CA LEU A 713 13.75 -21.67 -8.92
C LEU A 713 15.09 -21.16 -9.49
N THR A 714 15.04 -20.28 -10.47
CA THR A 714 16.24 -19.71 -11.13
C THR A 714 16.35 -18.21 -10.94
N SER A 715 15.26 -17.54 -10.58
CA SER A 715 15.25 -16.11 -10.23
C SER A 715 13.97 -15.75 -9.46
N ALA A 716 14.03 -14.62 -8.77
CA ALA A 716 12.88 -13.92 -8.19
C ALA A 716 13.08 -12.42 -8.41
N GLN A 717 12.05 -11.72 -8.87
CA GLN A 717 12.14 -10.28 -9.18
C GLN A 717 10.83 -9.58 -8.81
N LEU A 718 10.91 -8.38 -8.23
CA LEU A 718 9.74 -7.54 -7.99
C LEU A 718 9.12 -7.11 -9.32
N ILE A 719 7.78 -7.08 -9.38
CA ILE A 719 7.06 -6.55 -10.55
C ILE A 719 7.05 -5.01 -10.53
N TYR A 720 7.00 -4.42 -9.33
CA TYR A 720 7.01 -2.97 -9.11
C TYR A 720 7.97 -2.61 -7.96
N PRO A 721 9.26 -2.36 -8.25
CA PRO A 721 10.17 -1.75 -7.28
C PRO A 721 9.66 -0.34 -6.89
N LEU A 722 10.01 0.11 -5.69
CA LEU A 722 9.60 1.41 -5.14
C LEU A 722 10.39 2.60 -5.70
N ASP A 723 11.61 2.37 -6.18
CA ASP A 723 12.56 3.43 -6.60
C ASP A 723 12.89 3.40 -8.09
N ASP A 724 12.36 2.44 -8.85
CA ASP A 724 12.67 2.17 -10.26
C ASP A 724 14.20 2.04 -10.57
N GLN A 725 15.07 1.88 -9.56
CA GLN A 725 16.54 1.82 -9.72
C GLN A 725 17.11 0.38 -9.75
N GLY A 726 16.30 -0.67 -9.57
CA GLY A 726 16.77 -2.05 -9.70
C GLY A 726 15.79 -3.11 -9.19
N PRO A 727 16.08 -4.41 -9.40
CA PRO A 727 15.18 -5.52 -9.08
C PRO A 727 14.94 -5.73 -7.57
N GLY A 728 15.69 -5.01 -6.72
CA GLY A 728 15.71 -5.20 -5.27
C GLY A 728 16.61 -6.33 -4.81
N GLU A 729 16.95 -6.33 -3.52
CA GLU A 729 17.65 -7.45 -2.89
C GLU A 729 16.66 -8.61 -2.63
N VAL A 730 16.94 -9.78 -3.20
CA VAL A 730 16.19 -11.00 -2.87
C VAL A 730 16.83 -11.67 -1.68
N VAL A 731 16.09 -11.81 -0.58
CA VAL A 731 16.56 -12.43 0.66
C VAL A 731 15.97 -13.84 0.80
N ASP A 732 16.79 -14.75 1.32
CA ASP A 732 16.56 -16.19 1.37
C ASP A 732 16.39 -16.88 -0.01
N PRO A 733 17.21 -16.54 -1.04
CA PRO A 733 17.07 -17.15 -2.36
C PRO A 733 17.45 -18.63 -2.33
N LYS A 734 16.47 -19.54 -2.36
CA LYS A 734 16.71 -20.97 -2.54
C LYS A 734 16.56 -21.35 -4.01
N TYR A 735 17.71 -21.50 -4.68
CA TYR A 735 17.81 -21.89 -6.10
C TYR A 735 18.47 -23.25 -6.30
N GLU A 736 18.67 -24.02 -5.23
CA GLU A 736 19.20 -25.38 -5.31
C GLU A 736 18.17 -26.34 -5.96
N ALA A 737 18.69 -27.34 -6.67
CA ALA A 737 17.87 -28.36 -7.31
C ALA A 737 17.27 -29.32 -6.28
N ILE A 738 15.94 -29.46 -6.30
CA ILE A 738 15.19 -30.44 -5.52
C ILE A 738 14.88 -31.63 -6.41
N THR A 739 15.23 -32.83 -5.95
CA THR A 739 14.99 -34.09 -6.67
C THR A 739 13.62 -34.69 -6.32
N PHE A 740 12.98 -35.32 -7.30
CA PHE A 740 11.78 -36.13 -7.12
C PHE A 740 11.70 -37.22 -8.19
N THR A 741 10.91 -38.26 -7.96
CA THR A 741 10.67 -39.33 -8.93
C THR A 741 9.18 -39.40 -9.23
N THR A 742 8.81 -39.43 -10.52
CA THR A 742 7.42 -39.60 -10.94
C THR A 742 6.90 -41.00 -10.64
N GLU A 743 5.59 -41.10 -10.47
CA GLU A 743 4.95 -42.40 -10.27
C GLU A 743 5.05 -43.26 -11.53
N ALA A 744 5.02 -44.59 -11.38
CA ALA A 744 5.11 -45.50 -12.53
C ALA A 744 3.86 -45.47 -13.43
N ALA A 745 2.70 -45.12 -12.87
CA ALA A 745 1.45 -44.97 -13.61
C ALA A 745 0.51 -44.01 -12.87
N ASP A 746 -0.29 -43.25 -13.63
CA ASP A 746 -1.32 -42.41 -13.02
C ASP A 746 -2.45 -43.30 -12.49
N PRO A 747 -2.81 -43.18 -11.21
CA PRO A 747 -3.93 -43.93 -10.66
C PRO A 747 -5.26 -43.53 -11.32
N ALA A 748 -6.27 -44.40 -11.19
CA ALA A 748 -7.58 -44.19 -11.80
C ALA A 748 -8.22 -42.86 -11.33
N PRO A 749 -8.96 -42.15 -12.22
CA PRO A 749 -9.75 -40.99 -11.84
C PRO A 749 -10.70 -41.28 -10.68
N ARG A 750 -10.89 -40.30 -9.79
CA ARG A 750 -11.80 -40.41 -8.64
C ARG A 750 -12.95 -39.43 -8.75
N THR A 751 -14.05 -39.77 -8.08
CA THR A 751 -15.08 -38.78 -7.70
C THR A 751 -14.87 -38.41 -6.24
N LEU A 752 -14.68 -37.12 -5.98
CA LEU A 752 -14.47 -36.55 -4.65
C LEU A 752 -15.71 -35.73 -4.28
N TYR A 753 -16.13 -35.78 -3.02
CA TYR A 753 -17.34 -35.15 -2.53
C TYR A 753 -17.03 -34.07 -1.50
N VAL A 754 -17.71 -32.93 -1.65
CA VAL A 754 -17.64 -31.79 -0.75
C VAL A 754 -19.06 -31.42 -0.30
N ALA A 755 -19.25 -31.17 1.00
CA ALA A 755 -20.52 -30.76 1.58
C ALA A 755 -20.28 -29.78 2.73
N ALA A 756 -21.05 -28.70 2.84
CA ALA A 756 -20.85 -27.67 3.87
C ALA A 756 -20.90 -28.22 5.31
N GLY A 757 -21.65 -29.32 5.54
CA GLY A 757 -21.70 -30.06 6.81
C GLY A 757 -20.69 -31.20 6.95
N GLY A 758 -19.77 -31.36 6.00
CA GLY A 758 -18.74 -32.40 5.99
C GLY A 758 -17.59 -32.13 6.97
N SER A 759 -16.50 -32.91 6.84
CA SER A 759 -15.30 -32.77 7.66
C SER A 759 -14.04 -32.87 6.80
N ASP A 760 -13.13 -31.90 6.90
CA ASP A 760 -11.85 -31.94 6.17
C ASP A 760 -10.90 -33.06 6.65
N ALA A 761 -11.23 -33.72 7.77
CA ALA A 761 -10.55 -34.93 8.24
C ALA A 761 -11.13 -36.23 7.64
N ALA A 762 -12.23 -36.16 6.88
CA ALA A 762 -12.82 -37.31 6.20
C ALA A 762 -12.03 -37.72 4.95
N SER A 763 -12.48 -38.78 4.27
CA SER A 763 -11.81 -39.28 3.04
C SER A 763 -12.14 -38.49 1.77
N GLY A 764 -13.31 -37.84 1.72
CA GLY A 764 -13.84 -37.22 0.51
C GLY A 764 -14.32 -38.19 -0.58
N LEU A 765 -14.23 -39.51 -0.39
CA LEU A 765 -14.50 -40.49 -1.48
C LEU A 765 -15.98 -40.83 -1.69
N THR A 766 -16.84 -40.49 -0.73
CA THR A 766 -18.29 -40.71 -0.82
C THR A 766 -19.02 -39.49 -0.29
N ARG A 767 -20.28 -39.31 -0.69
CA ARG A 767 -21.13 -38.22 -0.19
C ARG A 767 -21.26 -38.19 1.35
N GLY A 768 -21.35 -39.35 1.99
CA GLY A 768 -21.43 -39.47 3.46
C GLY A 768 -20.11 -39.18 4.18
N ASN A 769 -18.98 -39.25 3.48
CA ASN A 769 -17.64 -38.93 3.99
C ASN A 769 -17.05 -37.72 3.26
N ALA A 770 -17.90 -36.76 2.87
CA ALA A 770 -17.50 -35.58 2.13
C ALA A 770 -16.58 -34.68 2.95
N TRP A 771 -15.64 -34.02 2.27
CA TRP A 771 -14.89 -32.92 2.88
C TRP A 771 -15.80 -31.71 3.11
N ARG A 772 -15.40 -30.86 4.05
CA ARG A 772 -16.17 -29.65 4.36
C ARG A 772 -15.90 -28.55 3.33
N SER A 773 -14.65 -28.42 2.90
CA SER A 773 -14.17 -27.34 2.04
C SER A 773 -13.85 -27.82 0.63
N ILE A 774 -14.12 -26.95 -0.35
CA ILE A 774 -13.73 -27.15 -1.74
C ILE A 774 -12.21 -27.02 -1.88
N GLY A 775 -11.58 -26.14 -1.08
CA GLY A 775 -10.13 -25.97 -1.01
C GLY A 775 -9.39 -27.26 -0.62
N GLN A 776 -9.93 -28.04 0.33
CA GLN A 776 -9.37 -29.36 0.67
C GLN A 776 -9.43 -30.31 -0.53
N ALA A 777 -10.55 -30.33 -1.27
CA ALA A 777 -10.66 -31.13 -2.48
C ALA A 777 -9.68 -30.68 -3.58
N ALA A 778 -9.54 -29.37 -3.79
CA ALA A 778 -8.62 -28.79 -4.76
C ALA A 778 -7.15 -29.08 -4.43
N ALA A 779 -6.80 -29.20 -3.14
CA ALA A 779 -5.46 -29.59 -2.70
C ALA A 779 -5.15 -31.08 -2.98
N GLN A 780 -6.17 -31.93 -3.05
CA GLN A 780 -6.01 -33.38 -3.24
C GLN A 780 -6.27 -33.84 -4.69
N ALA A 781 -6.76 -32.95 -5.55
CA ALA A 781 -7.15 -33.26 -6.91
C ALA A 781 -5.93 -33.61 -7.78
N ARG A 782 -6.09 -34.64 -8.60
CA ARG A 782 -5.10 -35.12 -9.59
C ARG A 782 -5.75 -35.30 -10.96
N PRO A 783 -4.97 -35.48 -12.06
CA PRO A 783 -5.53 -35.58 -13.41
C PRO A 783 -6.67 -36.59 -13.55
N GLY A 784 -7.81 -36.09 -14.04
CA GLY A 784 -9.04 -36.85 -14.29
C GLY A 784 -10.06 -36.82 -13.14
N ASP A 785 -9.68 -36.34 -11.94
CA ASP A 785 -10.60 -36.29 -10.82
C ASP A 785 -11.79 -35.36 -11.07
N THR A 786 -12.95 -35.76 -10.53
CA THR A 786 -14.18 -34.97 -10.52
C THR A 786 -14.57 -34.64 -9.08
N ILE A 787 -14.61 -33.36 -8.74
CA ILE A 787 -15.02 -32.83 -7.44
C ILE A 787 -16.50 -32.44 -7.54
N MET A 788 -17.35 -33.23 -6.88
CA MET A 788 -18.79 -33.03 -6.76
C MET A 788 -19.11 -32.24 -5.48
N VAL A 789 -19.64 -31.04 -5.63
CA VAL A 789 -19.94 -30.13 -4.51
C VAL A 789 -21.44 -30.13 -4.26
N ALA A 790 -21.84 -30.54 -3.05
CA ALA A 790 -23.22 -30.53 -2.60
C ALA A 790 -23.73 -29.11 -2.37
N GLY A 791 -25.05 -28.94 -2.42
CA GLY A 791 -25.69 -27.65 -2.22
C GLY A 791 -25.39 -27.07 -0.84
N GLY A 792 -25.12 -25.77 -0.79
CA GLY A 792 -24.72 -25.07 0.42
C GLY A 792 -23.97 -23.79 0.12
N THR A 793 -23.66 -23.04 1.18
CA THR A 793 -22.86 -21.82 1.12
C THR A 793 -21.45 -22.10 1.62
N TYR A 794 -20.46 -21.70 0.84
CA TYR A 794 -19.04 -21.93 1.07
C TYR A 794 -18.30 -20.59 1.13
N ILE A 795 -17.66 -20.31 2.26
CA ILE A 795 -16.89 -19.08 2.48
C ILE A 795 -15.41 -19.44 2.38
N GLU A 796 -14.85 -19.44 1.18
CA GLU A 796 -13.47 -19.83 0.93
C GLU A 796 -12.92 -19.24 -0.38
N LYS A 797 -11.58 -19.21 -0.50
CA LYS A 797 -10.87 -18.95 -1.75
C LYS A 797 -10.22 -20.25 -2.21
N VAL A 798 -10.79 -20.85 -3.25
CA VAL A 798 -10.34 -22.13 -3.81
C VAL A 798 -9.09 -21.91 -4.67
N ARG A 799 -7.94 -22.35 -4.16
CA ARG A 799 -6.68 -22.40 -4.92
C ARG A 799 -6.55 -23.76 -5.59
N VAL A 800 -6.53 -23.79 -6.91
CA VAL A 800 -6.28 -25.02 -7.68
C VAL A 800 -4.78 -25.33 -7.60
N ARG A 801 -4.42 -26.41 -6.92
CA ARG A 801 -3.01 -26.77 -6.63
C ARG A 801 -2.49 -27.90 -7.53
N GLY A 802 -3.38 -28.70 -8.10
CA GLY A 802 -3.08 -29.72 -9.11
C GLY A 802 -3.51 -29.32 -10.52
N THR A 803 -2.92 -29.94 -11.54
CA THR A 803 -3.26 -29.73 -12.95
C THR A 803 -3.95 -30.97 -13.54
N GLY A 804 -4.84 -30.77 -14.52
CA GLY A 804 -5.28 -31.83 -15.41
C GLY A 804 -4.28 -32.05 -16.55
N VAL A 805 -4.56 -33.05 -17.37
CA VAL A 805 -3.86 -33.31 -18.65
C VAL A 805 -4.89 -33.59 -19.75
N GLU A 806 -4.44 -33.64 -21.00
CA GLU A 806 -5.28 -33.95 -22.14
C GLU A 806 -6.08 -35.25 -21.92
N GLY A 807 -7.39 -35.22 -22.20
CA GLY A 807 -8.31 -36.33 -21.96
C GLY A 807 -8.63 -36.62 -20.49
N ARG A 808 -7.94 -36.00 -19.53
CA ARG A 808 -8.12 -36.17 -18.08
C ARG A 808 -8.17 -34.81 -17.35
N PRO A 809 -9.16 -33.95 -17.65
CA PRO A 809 -9.31 -32.68 -16.95
C PRO A 809 -9.65 -32.89 -15.48
N ILE A 810 -9.30 -31.92 -14.63
CA ILE A 810 -9.85 -31.82 -13.27
C ILE A 810 -11.14 -31.03 -13.35
N LYS A 811 -12.23 -31.60 -12.83
CA LYS A 811 -13.58 -31.00 -12.91
C LYS A 811 -14.09 -30.61 -11.54
N PHE A 812 -14.47 -29.36 -11.36
CA PHE A 812 -15.24 -28.87 -10.22
C PHE A 812 -16.69 -28.70 -10.68
N MET A 813 -17.62 -29.43 -10.08
CA MET A 813 -19.02 -29.44 -10.50
C MET A 813 -19.96 -29.39 -9.29
N SER A 814 -21.06 -28.65 -9.39
CA SER A 814 -22.18 -28.84 -8.47
C SER A 814 -22.83 -30.21 -8.65
N ILE A 815 -23.38 -30.77 -7.58
CA ILE A 815 -24.23 -31.96 -7.68
C ILE A 815 -25.52 -31.59 -8.43
N PRO A 816 -25.97 -32.41 -9.40
CA PRO A 816 -27.21 -32.14 -10.14
C PRO A 816 -28.39 -31.81 -9.21
N GLY A 817 -29.09 -30.72 -9.53
CA GLY A 817 -30.23 -30.19 -8.78
C GLY A 817 -29.88 -29.47 -7.48
N GLU A 818 -28.60 -29.31 -7.14
CA GLU A 818 -28.14 -28.66 -5.92
C GLU A 818 -27.47 -27.31 -6.20
N LYS A 819 -27.82 -26.30 -5.41
CA LYS A 819 -27.32 -24.93 -5.55
C LYS A 819 -26.10 -24.71 -4.67
N VAL A 820 -24.94 -24.49 -5.30
CA VAL A 820 -23.66 -24.24 -4.63
C VAL A 820 -23.33 -22.76 -4.71
N ILE A 821 -23.24 -22.09 -3.56
CA ILE A 821 -22.93 -20.67 -3.47
C ILE A 821 -21.54 -20.52 -2.85
N LEU A 822 -20.60 -19.91 -3.58
CA LEU A 822 -19.39 -19.36 -2.99
C LEU A 822 -19.66 -17.92 -2.58
N ASP A 823 -19.42 -17.60 -1.31
CA ASP A 823 -19.76 -16.31 -0.70
C ASP A 823 -18.48 -15.60 -0.23
N GLY A 824 -18.25 -14.38 -0.73
CA GLY A 824 -17.15 -13.50 -0.31
C GLY A 824 -17.37 -12.78 1.03
N SER A 825 -18.46 -13.14 1.73
CA SER A 825 -19.02 -12.75 3.04
C SER A 825 -19.01 -11.25 3.35
N GLY A 826 -19.43 -10.45 2.36
CA GLY A 826 -19.58 -9.01 2.53
C GLY A 826 -18.33 -8.23 2.09
N ARG A 827 -17.73 -8.63 0.97
CA ARG A 827 -16.58 -7.97 0.33
C ARG A 827 -15.29 -8.14 1.13
N ARG A 828 -15.10 -9.30 1.78
CA ARG A 828 -13.88 -9.66 2.52
C ARG A 828 -12.95 -10.56 1.71
N ILE A 829 -13.51 -11.45 0.88
CA ILE A 829 -12.75 -12.27 -0.07
C ILE A 829 -12.76 -11.62 -1.46
N GLU A 830 -11.60 -11.54 -2.10
CA GLU A 830 -11.44 -11.00 -3.47
C GLU A 830 -11.85 -11.93 -4.61
N THR A 831 -11.65 -13.23 -4.44
CA THR A 831 -11.54 -14.19 -5.53
C THR A 831 -11.97 -15.54 -4.98
N ALA A 832 -12.87 -16.19 -5.70
CA ALA A 832 -13.42 -17.50 -5.40
C ALA A 832 -12.51 -18.62 -5.92
N PHE A 833 -12.01 -18.49 -7.16
CA PHE A 833 -11.12 -19.49 -7.78
C PHE A 833 -9.82 -18.85 -8.28
N VAL A 834 -8.69 -19.46 -7.91
CA VAL A 834 -7.35 -19.12 -8.41
C VAL A 834 -6.79 -20.29 -9.21
N ILE A 835 -6.61 -20.08 -10.52
CA ILE A 835 -6.11 -21.06 -11.48
C ILE A 835 -4.84 -20.46 -12.12
N ASN A 836 -3.69 -20.72 -11.51
CA ASN A 836 -2.42 -20.17 -11.97
C ASN A 836 -1.44 -21.30 -12.35
N GLY A 837 -0.88 -21.27 -13.55
CA GLY A 837 0.08 -22.29 -13.99
C GLY A 837 -0.54 -23.69 -14.08
N LYS A 838 -1.79 -23.80 -14.55
CA LYS A 838 -2.56 -25.07 -14.61
C LYS A 838 -3.10 -25.33 -16.00
N SER A 839 -3.40 -26.60 -16.30
CA SER A 839 -3.95 -27.02 -17.57
C SER A 839 -5.15 -27.93 -17.39
N HIS A 840 -6.08 -27.92 -18.35
CA HIS A 840 -7.26 -28.80 -18.40
C HIS A 840 -8.11 -28.75 -17.12
N ILE A 841 -8.59 -27.56 -16.78
CA ILE A 841 -9.44 -27.31 -15.61
C ILE A 841 -10.85 -26.94 -16.06
N GLU A 842 -11.87 -27.56 -15.46
CA GLU A 842 -13.27 -27.23 -15.69
C GLU A 842 -13.93 -26.77 -14.38
N VAL A 843 -14.59 -25.61 -14.41
CA VAL A 843 -15.41 -25.10 -13.31
C VAL A 843 -16.84 -24.90 -13.81
N ASP A 844 -17.79 -25.61 -13.18
CA ASP A 844 -19.12 -25.80 -13.73
C ASP A 844 -20.23 -25.73 -12.66
N GLY A 845 -21.20 -24.84 -12.86
CA GLY A 845 -22.45 -24.87 -12.12
C GLY A 845 -22.43 -24.21 -10.74
N PHE A 846 -21.69 -23.10 -10.59
CA PHE A 846 -21.53 -22.37 -9.31
C PHE A 846 -22.17 -20.98 -9.33
N TYR A 847 -22.62 -20.55 -8.15
CA TYR A 847 -23.07 -19.19 -7.87
C TYR A 847 -22.01 -18.46 -7.04
N PHE A 848 -21.79 -17.19 -7.34
CA PHE A 848 -20.84 -16.34 -6.63
C PHE A 848 -21.57 -15.10 -6.13
N ASP A 849 -21.35 -14.74 -4.87
CA ASP A 849 -21.91 -13.55 -4.22
C ASP A 849 -20.87 -12.92 -3.29
N GLY A 850 -21.00 -11.62 -3.01
CA GLY A 850 -20.28 -10.98 -1.91
C GLY A 850 -18.77 -10.79 -2.10
N PHE A 851 -18.20 -11.00 -3.30
CA PHE A 851 -16.76 -10.79 -3.56
C PHE A 851 -16.38 -9.32 -3.80
N ARG A 852 -15.24 -8.89 -3.25
CA ARG A 852 -14.76 -7.50 -3.35
C ARG A 852 -14.10 -7.22 -4.69
N MET A 853 -14.24 -5.98 -5.17
CA MET A 853 -13.22 -5.40 -6.06
C MET A 853 -11.96 -5.14 -5.22
N GLY A 854 -10.78 -5.38 -5.76
CA GLY A 854 -9.52 -5.04 -5.09
C GLY A 854 -9.51 -3.58 -4.63
N GLY A 855 -9.13 -3.33 -3.38
CA GLY A 855 -9.07 -1.98 -2.82
C GLY A 855 -7.94 -1.13 -3.42
N GLN A 856 -8.10 0.20 -3.37
CA GLN A 856 -7.03 1.19 -3.56
C GLN A 856 -6.24 1.01 -4.87
N GLY A 857 -6.84 1.30 -6.03
CA GLY A 857 -6.17 1.33 -7.35
C GLY A 857 -5.59 0.01 -7.89
N ARG A 858 -5.72 -1.11 -7.16
CA ARG A 858 -5.47 -2.47 -7.67
C ARG A 858 -6.66 -2.94 -8.51
N THR A 859 -6.84 -2.36 -9.70
CA THR A 859 -8.04 -2.53 -10.56
C THR A 859 -8.22 -3.93 -11.18
N SER A 860 -7.44 -4.94 -10.78
CA SER A 860 -7.35 -6.23 -11.47
C SER A 860 -8.00 -7.42 -10.75
N MET A 861 -8.55 -7.28 -9.53
CA MET A 861 -9.13 -8.45 -8.85
C MET A 861 -10.52 -8.79 -9.38
N ARG A 862 -10.77 -10.08 -9.60
CA ARG A 862 -12.01 -10.65 -10.16
C ARG A 862 -12.37 -11.95 -9.42
N VAL A 863 -13.62 -12.38 -9.55
CA VAL A 863 -14.14 -13.58 -8.86
C VAL A 863 -13.35 -14.84 -9.22
N ILE A 864 -12.87 -14.93 -10.45
CA ILE A 864 -12.02 -16.02 -10.94
C ILE A 864 -10.78 -15.41 -11.58
N THR A 865 -9.60 -15.91 -11.18
CA THR A 865 -8.33 -15.55 -11.80
C THR A 865 -7.77 -16.76 -12.54
N VAL A 866 -7.50 -16.58 -13.84
CA VAL A 866 -6.83 -17.56 -14.69
C VAL A 866 -5.56 -16.94 -15.26
N ASN A 867 -4.40 -17.47 -14.89
CA ASN A 867 -3.12 -16.88 -15.26
C ASN A 867 -2.11 -17.95 -15.68
N GLN A 868 -1.39 -17.71 -16.79
CA GLN A 868 -0.40 -18.66 -17.32
C GLN A 868 -0.90 -20.11 -17.36
N SER A 869 -2.13 -20.30 -17.83
CA SER A 869 -2.83 -21.57 -17.81
C SER A 869 -3.29 -21.96 -19.23
N SER A 870 -3.66 -23.21 -19.45
CA SER A 870 -4.14 -23.67 -20.77
C SER A 870 -5.39 -24.57 -20.68
N HIS A 871 -6.27 -24.49 -21.68
CA HIS A 871 -7.48 -25.32 -21.75
C HIS A 871 -8.35 -25.24 -20.49
N VAL A 872 -8.73 -24.01 -20.12
CA VAL A 872 -9.60 -23.76 -18.95
C VAL A 872 -11.01 -23.47 -19.43
N THR A 873 -11.99 -24.18 -18.87
CA THR A 873 -13.42 -23.98 -19.18
C THR A 873 -14.17 -23.50 -17.94
N LEU A 874 -14.83 -22.36 -18.07
CA LEU A 874 -15.74 -21.77 -17.09
C LEU A 874 -17.15 -21.83 -17.66
N ARG A 875 -18.04 -22.59 -17.04
CA ARG A 875 -19.39 -22.79 -17.58
C ARG A 875 -20.49 -22.76 -16.53
N ARG A 876 -21.68 -22.29 -16.93
CA ARG A 876 -22.87 -22.24 -16.05
C ARG A 876 -22.59 -21.57 -14.71
N LEU A 877 -21.89 -20.43 -14.78
CA LEU A 877 -21.51 -19.64 -13.60
C LEU A 877 -22.43 -18.44 -13.46
N PHE A 878 -22.87 -18.18 -12.23
CA PHE A 878 -23.73 -17.05 -11.90
C PHE A 878 -22.98 -16.08 -10.98
N TRP A 879 -22.49 -14.97 -11.52
CA TRP A 879 -21.90 -13.90 -10.72
C TRP A 879 -22.93 -12.82 -10.38
N ASP A 880 -23.23 -12.69 -9.10
CA ASP A 880 -24.06 -11.62 -8.56
C ASP A 880 -23.20 -10.53 -7.89
N GLY A 881 -22.83 -9.50 -8.64
CA GLY A 881 -22.08 -8.36 -8.12
C GLY A 881 -22.92 -7.30 -7.41
N ARG A 882 -24.21 -7.54 -7.15
CA ARG A 882 -25.10 -6.59 -6.44
C ARG A 882 -24.70 -6.49 -4.96
N GLY A 883 -25.17 -5.44 -4.28
CA GLY A 883 -24.87 -5.18 -2.86
C GLY A 883 -24.06 -3.92 -2.60
N ALA A 884 -23.68 -3.73 -1.33
CA ALA A 884 -22.89 -2.59 -0.88
C ALA A 884 -21.41 -2.67 -1.35
N GLY A 885 -20.81 -1.53 -1.66
CA GLY A 885 -19.43 -1.41 -2.13
C GLY A 885 -19.18 -1.84 -3.58
N TYR A 886 -17.96 -1.58 -4.05
CA TYR A 886 -17.50 -1.96 -5.38
C TYR A 886 -17.30 -3.49 -5.50
N SER A 887 -17.79 -4.07 -6.60
CA SER A 887 -17.65 -5.50 -6.91
C SER A 887 -16.69 -5.70 -8.08
N GLY A 888 -15.89 -6.77 -8.05
CA GLY A 888 -15.13 -7.19 -9.22
C GLY A 888 -16.04 -7.72 -10.33
N GLY A 889 -15.52 -7.90 -11.54
CA GLY A 889 -16.13 -8.77 -12.54
C GLY A 889 -15.91 -10.25 -12.27
N LEU A 890 -16.42 -11.09 -13.16
CA LEU A 890 -16.30 -12.55 -13.07
C LEU A 890 -14.85 -13.02 -13.31
N LEU A 891 -14.18 -12.55 -14.36
CA LEU A 891 -12.92 -13.15 -14.83
C LEU A 891 -11.79 -12.12 -14.98
N MET A 892 -10.63 -12.45 -14.42
CA MET A 892 -9.32 -11.93 -14.81
C MET A 892 -8.56 -13.04 -15.55
N GLY A 893 -8.29 -12.86 -16.84
CA GLY A 893 -7.52 -13.79 -17.67
C GLY A 893 -6.20 -13.17 -18.12
N ALA A 894 -5.08 -13.84 -17.89
CA ALA A 894 -3.78 -13.34 -18.32
C ALA A 894 -2.84 -14.44 -18.81
N ASP A 895 -2.12 -14.17 -19.90
CA ASP A 895 -1.01 -15.01 -20.39
C ASP A 895 -1.39 -16.50 -20.56
N SER A 896 -2.64 -16.79 -20.93
CA SER A 896 -3.24 -18.15 -20.90
C SER A 896 -3.82 -18.56 -22.25
N THR A 897 -3.82 -19.83 -22.61
CA THR A 897 -4.34 -20.29 -23.92
C THR A 897 -5.65 -21.06 -23.81
N ASP A 898 -6.52 -20.93 -24.81
CA ASP A 898 -7.77 -21.72 -24.93
C ASP A 898 -8.68 -21.61 -23.69
N LEU A 899 -8.92 -20.37 -23.25
CA LEU A 899 -9.86 -20.06 -22.19
C LEU A 899 -11.27 -19.92 -22.77
N LEU A 900 -12.22 -20.71 -22.24
CA LEU A 900 -13.62 -20.68 -22.64
C LEU A 900 -14.51 -20.22 -21.49
N VAL A 901 -15.34 -19.21 -21.73
CA VAL A 901 -16.45 -18.83 -20.85
C VAL A 901 -17.77 -19.07 -21.59
N SER A 902 -18.63 -19.93 -21.04
CA SER A 902 -19.88 -20.32 -21.70
C SER A 902 -21.08 -20.37 -20.76
N ASN A 903 -22.25 -19.95 -21.25
CA ASN A 903 -23.51 -20.05 -20.50
C ASN A 903 -23.44 -19.40 -19.09
N CYS A 904 -22.74 -18.27 -18.97
CA CYS A 904 -22.55 -17.57 -17.70
C CYS A 904 -23.42 -16.31 -17.59
N VAL A 905 -23.75 -15.93 -16.37
CA VAL A 905 -24.45 -14.69 -16.01
C VAL A 905 -23.48 -13.80 -15.22
N ILE A 906 -23.35 -12.54 -15.64
CA ILE A 906 -22.45 -11.57 -15.02
C ILE A 906 -23.24 -10.29 -14.71
N ILE A 907 -23.47 -10.01 -13.42
CA ILE A 907 -24.26 -8.86 -12.96
C ILE A 907 -23.36 -7.86 -12.24
N ARG A 908 -23.40 -6.58 -12.65
CA ARG A 908 -22.56 -5.49 -12.10
C ARG A 908 -21.04 -5.80 -12.19
N GLY A 909 -20.22 -5.14 -11.37
CA GLY A 909 -18.75 -5.09 -11.48
C GLY A 909 -18.25 -3.75 -12.05
N SER A 910 -16.98 -3.35 -11.77
CA SER A 910 -16.34 -2.29 -12.58
C SER A 910 -16.39 -2.69 -14.04
N ASP A 911 -15.78 -3.85 -14.31
CA ASP A 911 -15.61 -4.45 -15.62
C ASP A 911 -16.05 -5.90 -15.49
N GLY A 912 -16.92 -6.40 -16.37
CA GLY A 912 -17.43 -7.78 -16.28
C GLY A 912 -16.34 -8.84 -16.43
N MET A 913 -15.38 -8.64 -17.35
CA MET A 913 -14.20 -9.47 -17.55
C MET A 913 -13.01 -8.61 -18.01
N GLU A 914 -11.79 -8.97 -17.61
CA GLU A 914 -10.56 -8.36 -18.11
C GLU A 914 -9.60 -9.47 -18.55
N VAL A 915 -9.24 -9.48 -19.84
CA VAL A 915 -8.44 -10.57 -20.44
C VAL A 915 -7.32 -10.00 -21.31
N THR A 916 -6.08 -10.40 -21.03
CA THR A 916 -4.87 -9.90 -21.73
C THR A 916 -3.95 -11.04 -22.11
N ASN A 917 -3.40 -11.00 -23.33
CA ASN A 917 -2.49 -12.03 -23.83
C ASN A 917 -3.03 -13.48 -23.68
N CYS A 918 -4.29 -13.70 -24.08
CA CYS A 918 -4.93 -15.01 -24.04
C CYS A 918 -5.39 -15.48 -25.42
N PRO A 919 -4.50 -16.04 -26.26
CA PRO A 919 -4.90 -16.55 -27.57
C PRO A 919 -5.91 -17.70 -27.43
N GLY A 920 -6.91 -17.72 -28.31
CA GLY A 920 -8.00 -18.71 -28.27
C GLY A 920 -9.09 -18.37 -27.24
N PHE A 921 -9.09 -17.17 -26.64
CA PHE A 921 -10.15 -16.76 -25.72
C PHE A 921 -11.52 -16.67 -26.42
N ARG A 922 -12.52 -17.34 -25.83
CA ARG A 922 -13.90 -17.39 -26.35
C ARG A 922 -14.90 -17.10 -25.24
N VAL A 923 -15.91 -16.29 -25.57
CA VAL A 923 -17.08 -16.03 -24.74
C VAL A 923 -18.33 -16.34 -25.54
N GLU A 924 -19.12 -17.30 -25.07
CA GLU A 924 -20.30 -17.78 -25.78
C GLU A 924 -21.52 -17.94 -24.89
N HIS A 925 -22.71 -17.60 -25.42
CA HIS A 925 -23.98 -17.83 -24.74
C HIS A 925 -24.09 -17.19 -23.34
N CYS A 926 -23.39 -16.09 -23.09
CA CYS A 926 -23.37 -15.40 -21.79
C CYS A 926 -24.34 -14.21 -21.74
N VAL A 927 -24.71 -13.79 -20.52
CA VAL A 927 -25.57 -12.63 -20.26
C VAL A 927 -24.85 -11.63 -19.35
N PHE A 928 -24.71 -10.40 -19.82
CA PHE A 928 -24.03 -9.29 -19.13
C PHE A 928 -25.05 -8.21 -18.74
N LEU A 929 -25.17 -7.90 -17.44
CA LEU A 929 -26.19 -7.00 -16.91
C LEU A 929 -25.61 -5.84 -16.08
N SER A 930 -25.87 -4.60 -16.52
CA SER A 930 -25.73 -3.37 -15.73
C SER A 930 -24.33 -3.16 -15.10
N HIS A 931 -23.26 -3.35 -15.87
CA HIS A 931 -21.89 -3.05 -15.42
C HIS A 931 -21.67 -1.56 -15.14
N MET A 932 -20.66 -1.26 -14.32
CA MET A 932 -20.34 0.12 -13.96
C MET A 932 -19.48 0.83 -15.02
N ILE A 933 -18.54 0.14 -15.67
CA ILE A 933 -17.69 0.73 -16.71
C ILE A 933 -17.94 -0.01 -18.01
N GLU A 934 -17.52 -1.27 -18.09
CA GLU A 934 -17.57 -2.09 -19.32
C GLU A 934 -17.95 -3.56 -19.01
N ALA A 935 -18.52 -4.27 -19.99
CA ALA A 935 -18.81 -5.69 -19.91
C ALA A 935 -17.54 -6.53 -20.09
N VAL A 936 -16.68 -6.16 -21.05
CA VAL A 936 -15.45 -6.90 -21.35
C VAL A 936 -14.33 -5.94 -21.75
N LYS A 937 -13.17 -6.08 -21.10
CA LYS A 937 -11.93 -5.40 -21.43
C LYS A 937 -10.92 -6.38 -22.01
N LEU A 938 -10.46 -6.13 -23.24
CA LEU A 938 -9.59 -7.07 -23.98
C LEU A 938 -8.27 -6.43 -24.42
N GLY A 939 -7.18 -7.00 -23.92
CA GLY A 939 -5.83 -6.84 -24.45
C GLY A 939 -5.40 -8.01 -25.34
N THR A 940 -6.34 -8.76 -25.93
CA THR A 940 -6.08 -9.99 -26.69
C THR A 940 -7.12 -10.22 -27.78
N PRO A 941 -6.80 -10.96 -28.85
CA PRO A 941 -7.79 -11.48 -29.79
C PRO A 941 -8.85 -12.34 -29.09
N ALA A 942 -10.13 -12.14 -29.42
CA ALA A 942 -11.21 -12.90 -28.79
C ALA A 942 -12.41 -13.07 -29.74
N ALA A 943 -13.13 -14.19 -29.57
CA ALA A 943 -14.43 -14.39 -30.19
C ALA A 943 -15.55 -14.24 -29.16
N LEU A 944 -16.44 -13.27 -29.38
CA LEU A 944 -17.64 -13.06 -28.59
C LEU A 944 -18.82 -13.49 -29.46
N THR A 945 -19.44 -14.62 -29.15
CA THR A 945 -20.48 -15.23 -29.98
C THR A 945 -21.78 -15.47 -29.22
N SER A 946 -22.92 -15.07 -29.78
CA SER A 946 -24.23 -15.42 -29.23
C SER A 946 -24.47 -14.97 -27.78
N ASN A 947 -23.91 -13.84 -27.36
CA ASN A 947 -24.10 -13.27 -26.03
C ASN A 947 -25.23 -12.23 -26.00
N ILE A 948 -25.81 -11.99 -24.83
CA ILE A 948 -26.68 -10.83 -24.57
C ILE A 948 -25.92 -9.83 -23.71
N ILE A 949 -25.71 -8.62 -24.22
CA ILE A 949 -24.99 -7.55 -23.51
C ILE A 949 -25.94 -6.37 -23.32
N CYS A 950 -26.27 -6.11 -22.07
CA CYS A 950 -27.17 -5.02 -21.70
C CYS A 950 -26.40 -3.76 -21.29
N ASP A 951 -27.03 -2.60 -21.47
CA ASP A 951 -26.42 -1.31 -21.18
C ASP A 951 -25.91 -1.17 -19.74
N SER A 952 -24.85 -0.37 -19.58
CA SER A 952 -24.24 -0.04 -18.30
C SER A 952 -25.19 0.75 -17.41
N SER A 953 -24.84 0.93 -16.13
CA SER A 953 -25.67 1.69 -15.19
C SER A 953 -26.10 3.06 -15.76
N ALA A 954 -27.30 3.54 -15.42
CA ALA A 954 -27.84 4.78 -15.96
C ALA A 954 -26.88 5.98 -15.82
N PHE A 955 -26.10 6.05 -14.72
CA PHE A 955 -25.08 7.09 -14.52
C PHE A 955 -23.98 7.08 -15.60
N LYS A 956 -23.60 5.89 -16.07
CA LYS A 956 -22.46 5.68 -16.98
C LYS A 956 -22.88 5.70 -18.44
N ALA A 957 -24.08 5.23 -18.72
CA ALA A 957 -24.74 5.43 -20.01
C ALA A 957 -24.87 6.93 -20.34
N LYS A 958 -25.20 7.80 -19.36
CA LYS A 958 -25.24 9.26 -19.53
C LYS A 958 -23.91 9.87 -19.98
N SER A 959 -22.78 9.29 -19.57
CA SER A 959 -21.44 9.70 -20.00
C SER A 959 -20.96 9.00 -21.29
N ASN A 960 -21.87 8.26 -21.96
CA ASN A 960 -21.61 7.44 -23.15
C ASN A 960 -20.31 6.61 -23.00
N ILE A 961 -20.15 5.95 -21.86
CA ILE A 961 -19.06 5.00 -21.64
C ILE A 961 -19.35 3.72 -22.43
N HIS A 962 -18.38 3.26 -23.21
CA HIS A 962 -18.48 2.07 -24.08
C HIS A 962 -18.75 0.78 -23.28
N PHE A 963 -19.19 -0.29 -23.95
CA PHE A 963 -19.42 -1.60 -23.33
C PHE A 963 -18.18 -2.48 -23.35
N MET A 964 -17.31 -2.28 -24.35
CA MET A 964 -16.15 -3.12 -24.54
C MET A 964 -14.96 -2.26 -24.96
N SER A 965 -13.81 -2.52 -24.36
CA SER A 965 -12.55 -1.90 -24.75
C SER A 965 -11.58 -2.92 -25.33
N PHE A 966 -10.80 -2.45 -26.31
CA PHE A 966 -9.96 -3.29 -27.15
C PHE A 966 -8.58 -2.68 -27.34
N GLY A 967 -7.54 -3.44 -27.01
CA GLY A 967 -6.14 -3.04 -27.21
C GLY A 967 -5.67 -3.06 -28.67
N ASN A 968 -6.32 -3.86 -29.53
CA ASN A 968 -5.99 -3.99 -30.96
C ASN A 968 -7.27 -4.27 -31.76
N GLN A 969 -7.50 -3.53 -32.85
CA GLN A 969 -8.70 -3.62 -33.70
C GLN A 969 -8.77 -4.87 -34.58
N GLU A 970 -7.64 -5.50 -34.92
CA GLU A 970 -7.56 -6.48 -36.01
C GLU A 970 -7.97 -7.92 -35.60
N ALA A 971 -8.40 -8.12 -34.35
CA ALA A 971 -8.43 -9.45 -33.74
C ALA A 971 -9.71 -9.80 -32.97
N ILE A 972 -10.75 -8.97 -33.03
CA ILE A 972 -12.01 -9.21 -32.32
C ILE A 972 -13.09 -9.67 -33.28
N ILE A 973 -13.72 -10.80 -32.96
CA ILE A 973 -14.86 -11.34 -33.68
C ILE A 973 -16.12 -11.11 -32.84
N ASP A 974 -16.86 -10.07 -33.18
CA ASP A 974 -18.22 -9.84 -32.69
C ASP A 974 -19.23 -10.52 -33.62
N ARG A 975 -19.85 -11.62 -33.16
CA ARG A 975 -20.75 -12.44 -33.99
C ARG A 975 -22.03 -12.79 -33.26
N ASN A 976 -23.16 -12.57 -33.91
CA ASN A 976 -24.48 -12.99 -33.47
C ASN A 976 -24.81 -12.59 -32.02
N ASN A 977 -24.28 -11.48 -31.53
CA ASN A 977 -24.60 -10.97 -30.19
C ASN A 977 -25.89 -10.14 -30.24
N CYS A 978 -26.56 -10.01 -29.09
CA CYS A 978 -27.71 -9.13 -28.89
C CYS A 978 -27.35 -8.02 -27.90
N TYR A 979 -27.47 -6.77 -28.36
CA TYR A 979 -27.26 -5.58 -27.54
C TYR A 979 -28.60 -5.00 -27.11
N PHE A 980 -28.83 -4.89 -25.79
CA PHE A 980 -30.03 -4.25 -25.26
C PHE A 980 -29.68 -2.87 -24.69
N LEU A 981 -30.04 -1.82 -25.44
CA LEU A 981 -29.54 -0.46 -25.25
C LEU A 981 -30.57 0.45 -24.58
N ARG A 982 -30.06 1.37 -23.76
CA ARG A 982 -30.84 2.42 -23.09
C ARG A 982 -31.00 3.68 -23.94
N THR A 983 -30.06 3.88 -24.87
CA THR A 983 -29.98 4.98 -25.84
C THR A 983 -30.05 4.39 -27.25
N PRO A 984 -30.60 5.11 -28.25
CA PRO A 984 -30.63 4.64 -29.64
C PRO A 984 -29.26 4.16 -30.17
N GLU A 985 -29.29 3.13 -31.03
CA GLU A 985 -28.09 2.49 -31.59
C GLU A 985 -27.13 3.46 -32.27
N ALA A 986 -27.66 4.46 -32.98
CA ALA A 986 -26.87 5.45 -33.71
C ALA A 986 -26.08 6.42 -32.79
N GLU A 987 -26.37 6.45 -31.49
CA GLU A 987 -25.76 7.37 -30.52
C GLU A 987 -24.94 6.63 -29.45
N ARG A 988 -25.29 5.37 -29.17
CA ARG A 988 -24.68 4.61 -28.08
C ARG A 988 -23.37 3.97 -28.53
N THR A 989 -22.26 4.43 -27.94
CA THR A 989 -20.95 3.81 -28.16
C THR A 989 -20.88 2.44 -27.48
N LEU A 990 -20.54 1.40 -28.24
CA LEU A 990 -20.36 0.04 -27.73
C LEU A 990 -18.88 -0.32 -27.63
N TYR A 991 -18.05 0.17 -28.54
CA TYR A 991 -16.64 -0.20 -28.65
C TYR A 991 -15.75 1.00 -28.30
N TRP A 992 -14.65 0.73 -27.60
CA TRP A 992 -13.52 1.66 -27.46
C TRP A 992 -12.24 0.98 -27.91
N ILE A 993 -11.76 1.38 -29.07
CA ILE A 993 -10.58 0.81 -29.70
C ILE A 993 -9.38 1.71 -29.41
N ILE A 994 -8.39 1.15 -28.75
CA ILE A 994 -7.15 1.82 -28.39
C ILE A 994 -6.27 1.92 -29.64
N ASN A 995 -5.76 3.12 -29.94
CA ASN A 995 -4.92 3.39 -31.12
C ASN A 995 -5.51 2.86 -32.43
N PHE A 996 -6.79 3.17 -32.68
CA PHE A 996 -7.49 2.79 -33.90
C PHE A 996 -6.71 3.25 -35.15
N LYS A 997 -6.62 2.38 -36.15
CA LYS A 997 -5.96 2.58 -37.44
C LYS A 997 -6.97 2.48 -38.56
N GLU A 998 -6.88 3.39 -39.53
CA GLU A 998 -7.69 3.38 -40.74
C GLU A 998 -6.81 3.81 -41.91
N ASP A 999 -6.83 3.07 -43.01
CA ASP A 999 -6.01 3.34 -44.20
C ASP A 999 -4.51 3.57 -43.90
N GLY A 1000 -3.95 2.80 -42.95
CA GLY A 1000 -2.55 2.89 -42.52
C GLY A 1000 -2.24 4.07 -41.58
N LYS A 1001 -3.21 4.89 -41.19
CA LYS A 1001 -3.04 6.02 -40.24
C LYS A 1001 -3.59 5.70 -38.87
N ILE A 1002 -2.87 6.07 -37.81
CA ILE A 1002 -3.36 5.98 -36.42
C ILE A 1002 -4.23 7.22 -36.13
N LEU A 1003 -5.50 7.00 -35.82
CA LEU A 1003 -6.48 8.03 -35.47
C LEU A 1003 -6.65 8.21 -33.94
N GLY A 1004 -5.90 7.45 -33.14
CA GLY A 1004 -5.94 7.51 -31.68
C GLY A 1004 -7.06 6.67 -31.05
N HIS A 1005 -7.34 6.91 -29.77
CA HIS A 1005 -8.37 6.17 -29.03
C HIS A 1005 -9.77 6.53 -29.53
N THR A 1006 -10.47 5.59 -30.16
CA THR A 1006 -11.74 5.86 -30.87
C THR A 1006 -12.89 5.09 -30.23
N ARG A 1007 -13.98 5.79 -29.90
CA ARG A 1007 -15.24 5.16 -29.49
C ARG A 1007 -16.16 5.02 -30.69
N MET A 1008 -16.88 3.90 -30.79
CA MET A 1008 -17.70 3.57 -31.96
C MET A 1008 -19.07 3.01 -31.57
N THR A 1009 -20.07 3.33 -32.37
CA THR A 1009 -21.39 2.67 -32.37
C THR A 1009 -21.30 1.32 -33.10
N LEU A 1010 -22.37 0.51 -33.05
CA LEU A 1010 -22.44 -0.74 -33.82
C LEU A 1010 -22.37 -0.51 -35.35
N PRO A 1011 -23.10 0.46 -35.93
CA PRO A 1011 -22.96 0.80 -37.35
C PRO A 1011 -21.54 1.25 -37.72
N ASP A 1012 -20.89 2.06 -36.88
CA ASP A 1012 -19.51 2.51 -37.13
C ASP A 1012 -18.53 1.34 -37.15
N TYR A 1013 -18.62 0.44 -36.17
CA TYR A 1013 -17.79 -0.77 -36.11
C TYR A 1013 -17.97 -1.62 -37.37
N LYS A 1014 -19.23 -1.87 -37.77
CA LYS A 1014 -19.57 -2.65 -38.95
C LYS A 1014 -18.97 -2.08 -40.24
N LYS A 1015 -18.92 -0.75 -40.33
CA LYS A 1015 -18.39 -0.04 -41.50
C LYS A 1015 -16.85 0.02 -41.51
N ARG A 1016 -16.23 0.22 -40.35
CA ARG A 1016 -14.82 0.65 -40.24
C ARG A 1016 -13.87 -0.40 -39.70
N VAL A 1017 -14.39 -1.47 -39.10
CA VAL A 1017 -13.58 -2.49 -38.41
C VAL A 1017 -13.78 -3.87 -39.01
N ALA A 1018 -14.97 -4.44 -38.85
CA ALA A 1018 -15.27 -5.79 -39.33
C ALA A 1018 -16.77 -5.99 -39.53
N PRO A 1019 -17.18 -6.86 -40.48
CA PRO A 1019 -18.58 -7.24 -40.60
C PRO A 1019 -19.06 -7.95 -39.35
N THR A 1020 -20.31 -7.67 -38.96
CA THR A 1020 -20.99 -8.35 -37.85
C THR A 1020 -22.48 -8.54 -38.17
N ASP A 1021 -23.03 -9.65 -37.71
CA ASP A 1021 -24.44 -10.04 -37.75
C ASP A 1021 -25.13 -9.86 -36.38
N SER A 1022 -24.45 -9.21 -35.43
CA SER A 1022 -25.01 -8.81 -34.14
C SER A 1022 -26.14 -7.79 -34.31
N VAL A 1023 -27.07 -7.78 -33.36
CA VAL A 1023 -28.33 -7.03 -33.44
C VAL A 1023 -28.60 -6.23 -32.18
N VAL A 1024 -29.32 -5.12 -32.32
CA VAL A 1024 -29.89 -4.37 -31.20
C VAL A 1024 -31.34 -4.81 -31.02
N LEU A 1025 -31.64 -5.57 -29.98
CA LEU A 1025 -32.99 -6.08 -29.68
C LEU A 1025 -33.23 -6.12 -28.16
N ASP A 1026 -34.50 -6.00 -27.77
CA ASP A 1026 -34.93 -6.35 -26.42
C ASP A 1026 -35.01 -7.89 -26.30
N PRO A 1027 -34.21 -8.53 -25.42
CA PRO A 1027 -34.23 -9.97 -25.23
C PRO A 1027 -35.53 -10.50 -24.62
N GLN A 1028 -36.36 -9.62 -24.04
CA GLN A 1028 -37.58 -9.96 -23.31
C GLN A 1028 -37.29 -11.07 -22.30
N PHE A 1029 -36.38 -10.83 -21.35
CA PHE A 1029 -35.99 -11.86 -20.38
C PHE A 1029 -37.22 -12.40 -19.66
N ALA A 1030 -37.22 -13.70 -19.33
CA ALA A 1030 -38.37 -14.36 -18.70
C ALA A 1030 -38.84 -13.65 -17.42
N ILE A 1031 -37.92 -13.03 -16.67
CA ILE A 1031 -38.26 -12.23 -15.49
C ILE A 1031 -39.16 -11.03 -15.76
N PHE A 1032 -39.23 -10.52 -16.99
CA PHE A 1032 -40.09 -9.38 -17.31
C PHE A 1032 -41.57 -9.70 -17.04
N LYS A 1033 -41.96 -10.98 -17.12
CA LYS A 1033 -43.31 -11.47 -16.76
C LYS A 1033 -43.62 -11.35 -15.26
N ARG A 1034 -42.59 -11.29 -14.41
CA ARG A 1034 -42.71 -11.08 -12.97
C ARG A 1034 -42.77 -9.60 -12.58
N LEU A 1035 -42.49 -8.68 -13.51
CA LEU A 1035 -42.49 -7.25 -13.23
C LEU A 1035 -43.90 -6.68 -13.35
N ASP A 1036 -44.30 -5.84 -12.39
CA ASP A 1036 -45.50 -5.02 -12.46
C ASP A 1036 -45.32 -3.95 -13.55
N PRO A 1037 -46.03 -4.02 -14.70
CA PRO A 1037 -45.84 -3.09 -15.82
C PRO A 1037 -46.00 -1.61 -15.42
N ALA A 1038 -46.81 -1.31 -14.40
CA ALA A 1038 -47.01 0.05 -13.92
C ALA A 1038 -45.79 0.61 -13.15
N LYS A 1039 -44.85 -0.25 -12.75
CA LYS A 1039 -43.66 0.08 -11.95
C LYS A 1039 -42.34 -0.22 -12.67
N VAL A 1040 -42.39 -0.53 -13.97
CA VAL A 1040 -41.20 -0.75 -14.79
C VAL A 1040 -40.67 0.61 -15.29
N PRO A 1041 -39.42 0.97 -15.00
CA PRO A 1041 -38.81 2.17 -15.56
C PRO A 1041 -38.62 2.02 -17.08
N ALA A 1042 -38.37 3.12 -17.79
CA ALA A 1042 -38.19 3.13 -19.24
C ALA A 1042 -37.16 2.10 -19.76
N PHE A 1043 -36.19 1.74 -18.93
CA PHE A 1043 -35.29 0.62 -19.17
C PHE A 1043 -35.50 -0.48 -18.11
N PRO A 1044 -36.20 -1.58 -18.44
CA PRO A 1044 -36.69 -2.56 -17.45
C PRO A 1044 -35.63 -3.17 -16.54
N ILE A 1045 -34.38 -3.24 -17.00
CA ILE A 1045 -33.25 -3.77 -16.24
C ILE A 1045 -33.09 -3.08 -14.89
N ASP A 1046 -33.27 -1.77 -14.85
CA ASP A 1046 -33.07 -0.97 -13.62
C ASP A 1046 -33.96 -1.44 -12.46
N LYS A 1047 -35.07 -2.13 -12.75
CA LYS A 1047 -35.98 -2.65 -11.74
C LYS A 1047 -35.46 -3.93 -11.06
N PHE A 1048 -34.98 -4.90 -11.84
CA PHE A 1048 -34.62 -6.23 -11.32
C PHE A 1048 -33.13 -6.42 -11.04
N VAL A 1049 -32.27 -5.46 -11.41
CA VAL A 1049 -30.89 -5.41 -10.89
C VAL A 1049 -30.78 -4.73 -9.50
N SER A 1050 -31.92 -4.53 -8.83
CA SER A 1050 -32.02 -4.27 -7.40
C SER A 1050 -31.65 -5.54 -6.61
N THR A 1051 -31.05 -5.39 -5.43
CA THR A 1051 -30.78 -6.52 -4.50
C THR A 1051 -32.05 -7.15 -3.93
N GLU A 1052 -33.19 -6.46 -4.02
CA GLU A 1052 -34.49 -6.94 -3.52
C GLU A 1052 -35.14 -7.98 -4.42
N VAL A 1053 -34.65 -8.14 -5.66
CA VAL A 1053 -35.21 -9.07 -6.64
C VAL A 1053 -34.33 -10.32 -6.72
N PRO A 1054 -34.79 -11.49 -6.25
CA PRO A 1054 -34.05 -12.73 -6.41
C PRO A 1054 -34.00 -13.11 -7.91
N LEU A 1055 -32.81 -13.47 -8.37
CA LEU A 1055 -32.51 -13.87 -9.75
C LEU A 1055 -31.88 -15.25 -9.78
N ASP A 1056 -32.21 -16.01 -10.81
CA ASP A 1056 -31.58 -17.29 -11.15
C ASP A 1056 -31.44 -17.42 -12.68
N PHE A 1057 -30.78 -18.46 -13.20
CA PHE A 1057 -30.57 -18.63 -14.64
C PHE A 1057 -31.87 -18.58 -15.46
N PRO A 1058 -32.97 -19.25 -15.08
CA PRO A 1058 -34.20 -19.26 -15.87
C PRO A 1058 -34.85 -17.88 -16.04
N ASP A 1059 -34.65 -16.99 -15.07
CA ASP A 1059 -35.14 -15.61 -15.13
C ASP A 1059 -34.52 -14.82 -16.29
N LEU A 1060 -33.33 -15.23 -16.73
CA LEU A 1060 -32.51 -14.56 -17.73
C LEU A 1060 -32.49 -15.29 -19.07
N PHE A 1061 -33.39 -16.27 -19.26
CA PHE A 1061 -33.63 -16.83 -20.58
C PHE A 1061 -34.34 -15.80 -21.47
N ALA A 1062 -33.83 -15.61 -22.69
CA ALA A 1062 -34.48 -14.76 -23.67
C ALA A 1062 -35.82 -15.37 -24.08
N THR A 1063 -36.87 -14.54 -24.17
CA THR A 1063 -38.17 -14.98 -24.68
C THR A 1063 -38.57 -14.29 -25.97
N ASN A 1064 -37.80 -13.30 -26.43
CA ASN A 1064 -37.99 -12.68 -27.73
C ASN A 1064 -37.77 -13.74 -28.85
N PRO A 1065 -38.77 -14.05 -29.69
CA PRO A 1065 -38.65 -15.08 -30.71
C PRO A 1065 -37.50 -14.87 -31.69
N ALA A 1066 -37.12 -13.63 -31.99
CA ALA A 1066 -36.00 -13.33 -32.88
C ALA A 1066 -34.65 -13.64 -32.23
N VAL A 1067 -34.50 -13.39 -30.92
CA VAL A 1067 -33.30 -13.69 -30.14
C VAL A 1067 -33.18 -15.21 -29.95
N VAL A 1068 -34.30 -15.88 -29.61
CA VAL A 1068 -34.36 -17.33 -29.43
C VAL A 1068 -34.04 -18.10 -30.72
N ARG A 1069 -34.61 -17.71 -31.87
CA ARG A 1069 -34.32 -18.36 -33.17
C ARG A 1069 -32.86 -18.26 -33.59
N ARG A 1070 -32.15 -17.23 -33.12
CA ARG A 1070 -30.72 -17.02 -33.38
C ARG A 1070 -29.83 -17.71 -32.34
N SER A 1071 -30.42 -18.42 -31.38
CA SER A 1071 -29.74 -19.09 -30.27
C SER A 1071 -28.81 -18.14 -29.49
N ILE A 1072 -29.27 -16.92 -29.24
CA ILE A 1072 -28.51 -15.88 -28.52
C ILE A 1072 -28.85 -15.91 -27.02
N GLY A 1073 -27.84 -15.81 -26.17
CA GLY A 1073 -27.95 -15.86 -24.72
C GLY A 1073 -27.80 -17.27 -24.17
N LEU A 1074 -28.24 -17.45 -22.92
CA LEU A 1074 -28.20 -18.73 -22.21
C LEU A 1074 -28.98 -19.80 -22.98
N GLN A 1075 -28.44 -21.02 -23.02
CA GLN A 1075 -29.05 -22.20 -23.64
C GLN A 1075 -29.85 -22.99 -22.60
N PRO A 1076 -31.20 -22.95 -22.58
CA PRO A 1076 -32.00 -23.60 -21.53
C PRO A 1076 -31.70 -25.09 -21.34
N GLU A 1077 -31.39 -25.81 -22.42
CA GLU A 1077 -31.01 -27.21 -22.42
C GLU A 1077 -29.73 -27.51 -21.62
N ALA A 1078 -28.80 -26.55 -21.53
CA ALA A 1078 -27.56 -26.70 -20.77
C ALA A 1078 -27.77 -26.69 -19.25
N PHE A 1079 -28.96 -26.27 -18.78
CA PHE A 1079 -29.29 -26.14 -17.36
C PHE A 1079 -30.26 -27.22 -16.85
N ALA A 1080 -30.60 -28.22 -17.67
CA ALA A 1080 -31.62 -29.23 -17.35
C ALA A 1080 -31.32 -30.06 -16.08
N ASP A 1081 -30.04 -30.22 -15.74
CA ASP A 1081 -29.52 -30.89 -14.55
C ASP A 1081 -29.31 -29.94 -13.35
N MET A 1082 -29.35 -28.62 -13.54
CA MET A 1082 -29.19 -27.62 -12.47
C MET A 1082 -30.53 -27.14 -11.91
N ILE A 1083 -31.57 -27.11 -12.75
CA ILE A 1083 -32.91 -26.65 -12.37
C ILE A 1083 -33.64 -27.84 -11.71
N LYS A 1084 -33.99 -27.72 -10.42
CA LYS A 1084 -34.90 -28.69 -9.78
C LYS A 1084 -36.22 -28.71 -10.56
N LYS A 1085 -36.59 -29.90 -11.07
CA LYS A 1085 -37.91 -30.14 -11.64
C LYS A 1085 -39.00 -29.99 -10.60
#